data_AF-A0A133S6D7-F1
#
_entry.id   AF-A0A133S6D7-F1
#
_cell.length_a   1.000
_cell.length_b   1.000
_cell.length_c   1.000
_cell.angle_alpha   90.00
_cell.angle_beta   90.00
_cell.angle_gamma   90.00
#
_symmetry.space_group_name_H-M   'P 1'
#
loop_
_entity.id
_entity.type
_entity.pdbx_description
1 polymer ?
#
loop_
_entity_poly.entity_id
_entity_poly.type
_entity_poly.pdbx_seq_one_letter_code
_entity_poly.pdbx_strand_id
1 'polypeptide(L)'
;MSFYFTDQIQQSFNKIFHQCNKDIAWEGKAELDALVKLDEEGQKIPGIGDVYAILARVYSGPQFTWIEAGFPEDDTKAYSYLHTAIRKGSAIAILQAMRTSGALTPTIEKELPMTKDQAFQRVYEGAQKGCSYCAYAIANVFQWGDYHILPSAQKVANEGEPSTFVRFLKGLFAQADQRRFANKITTIAQKWLRKSAEAGLIIAYRNLRITYIEQDNSAMEEQVIFEGAAAGLPLMMYLAGDICKSREEHERALEYFERGAAMNNGMCLREAAEYYAKPCESNKRIPQDIQKALRYYERAAISPDYLDFNDHAYATMQAIILRTLNIDGQSQDWSRIAHLLQQPAIYTLDAIWPYLAYVFTFKKGNTPAIRTAIECVNQASKCFDRYGSYDYADHLWQLAAGYCYEIGAITKEPDLDQAVTFYEHARESIRRLNTRNDNWLGTGEPLVIPDEASERLEAFELVNGHYQYKEGIKQSSTTCNPMPPAWPQNSVDVLEIFEDSTTGWRTNKYDWNFIQREWDTQKYLSFIIYDNRQSIENVIYDVYSIVMFHNEDKNNCTIYLYGYIEEPSELDENVDPRVYEIRYFKEMSIPEGLALIKNFYDNATLPVIDERWEKQYKNTTPPREYVLTCDNDIFYLNQYELSNQMIKDALEGVANGTYDIIAVRPSNLDDPGISYFIERGKGKNLHISLYITIEDDVEDDIVYGFKRESSNLTSINYWIQESITSNKLPDLSDWEEVKKKD
;
A
#
# COMPACT_ATOMS: atom_id res chain seq x y z
N MET A 1 33.98 7.79 19.60
CA MET A 1 33.61 9.20 19.86
C MET A 1 32.70 9.63 18.73
N SER A 2 31.43 9.92 19.03
CA SER A 2 30.54 10.57 18.07
C SER A 2 31.04 11.97 17.71
N PHE A 3 30.95 12.34 16.43
CA PHE A 3 31.50 13.58 15.88
C PHE A 3 30.46 14.70 15.72
N TYR A 4 29.17 14.40 15.92
CA TYR A 4 28.06 15.37 15.85
C TYR A 4 26.92 15.04 16.81
N PHE A 5 26.41 13.80 16.80
CA PHE A 5 25.37 13.34 17.72
C PHE A 5 25.93 13.05 19.13
N THR A 6 25.07 12.81 20.11
CA THR A 6 25.52 12.13 21.34
C THR A 6 25.85 10.67 21.03
N ASP A 7 26.63 9.99 21.87
CA ASP A 7 26.96 8.58 21.63
C ASP A 7 25.70 7.69 21.59
N GLN A 8 24.69 7.99 22.42
CA GLN A 8 23.40 7.28 22.40
C GLN A 8 22.66 7.47 21.08
N ILE A 9 22.50 8.73 20.62
CA ILE A 9 21.81 9.02 19.35
C ILE A 9 22.58 8.42 18.17
N GLN A 10 23.92 8.43 18.20
CA GLN A 10 24.75 7.84 17.16
C GLN A 10 24.56 6.32 17.05
N GLN A 11 24.42 5.63 18.19
CA GLN A 11 24.17 4.18 18.20
C GLN A 11 22.81 3.85 17.56
N SER A 12 21.74 4.52 17.99
CA SER A 12 20.40 4.31 17.41
C SER A 12 20.34 4.72 15.93
N PHE A 13 21.05 5.79 15.54
CA PHE A 13 21.20 6.18 14.13
C PHE A 13 21.88 5.08 13.30
N ASN A 14 22.97 4.50 13.79
CA ASN A 14 23.68 3.44 13.08
C ASN A 14 22.80 2.20 12.92
N LYS A 15 22.01 1.84 13.96
CA LYS A 15 21.05 0.73 13.89
C LYS A 15 20.04 0.90 12.75
N ILE A 16 19.58 2.13 12.51
CA ILE A 16 18.59 2.46 11.47
C ILE A 16 19.22 2.58 10.07
N PHE A 17 20.40 3.19 9.94
CA PHE A 17 20.90 3.66 8.64
C PHE A 17 22.24 3.08 8.18
N HIS A 18 22.96 2.28 8.99
CA HIS A 18 24.31 1.79 8.64
C HIS A 18 24.38 0.35 8.18
N GLN A 19 23.29 -0.38 8.30
CA GLN A 19 23.21 -1.78 7.94
C GLN A 19 21.79 -2.11 7.58
N CYS A 20 21.67 -3.22 6.84
CA CYS A 20 20.59 -4.05 6.28
C CYS A 20 19.47 -4.70 7.10
N ASN A 21 19.39 -4.58 8.42
CA ASN A 21 18.54 -5.45 9.23
C ASN A 21 17.28 -4.75 9.78
N LYS A 22 16.10 -5.31 9.46
CA LYS A 22 14.80 -4.79 9.90
C LYS A 22 14.67 -4.74 11.42
N ASP A 23 14.93 -5.84 12.12
CA ASP A 23 14.74 -5.92 13.58
C ASP A 23 15.64 -4.93 14.31
N ILE A 24 16.89 -4.81 13.87
CA ILE A 24 17.84 -3.85 14.46
C ILE A 24 17.41 -2.41 14.13
N ALA A 25 16.90 -2.14 12.93
CA ALA A 25 16.38 -0.82 12.58
C ALA A 25 15.18 -0.43 13.44
N TRP A 26 14.27 -1.36 13.72
CA TRP A 26 13.13 -1.16 14.64
C TRP A 26 13.58 -0.96 16.09
N GLU A 27 14.58 -1.70 16.55
CA GLU A 27 15.20 -1.46 17.86
C GLU A 27 15.78 -0.04 17.96
N GLY A 28 16.52 0.40 16.94
CA GLY A 28 17.07 1.76 16.88
C GLY A 28 15.97 2.83 16.87
N LYS A 29 14.87 2.60 16.14
CA LYS A 29 13.70 3.50 16.15
C LYS A 29 13.08 3.57 17.55
N ALA A 30 12.87 2.43 18.20
CA ALA A 30 12.27 2.37 19.54
C ALA A 30 13.13 3.10 20.59
N GLU A 31 14.46 3.02 20.50
CA GLU A 31 15.38 3.80 21.34
C GLU A 31 15.22 5.31 21.16
N LEU A 32 15.02 5.77 19.93
CA LEU A 32 14.76 7.19 19.64
C LEU A 32 13.37 7.62 20.11
N ASP A 33 12.34 6.79 19.93
CA ASP A 33 10.99 7.05 20.43
C ASP A 33 10.98 7.15 21.97
N ALA A 34 11.78 6.33 22.67
CA ALA A 34 11.93 6.43 24.11
C ALA A 34 12.53 7.78 24.55
N LEU A 35 13.50 8.31 23.79
CA LEU A 35 14.06 9.65 24.05
C LEU A 35 13.02 10.77 23.82
N VAL A 36 12.18 10.63 22.79
CA VAL A 36 11.06 11.54 22.53
C VAL A 36 10.08 11.53 23.71
N LYS A 37 9.69 10.35 24.17
CA LYS A 37 8.78 10.21 25.33
C LYS A 37 9.32 10.89 26.58
N LEU A 38 10.61 10.75 26.86
CA LEU A 38 11.25 11.43 28.01
C LEU A 38 11.23 12.96 27.86
N ASP A 39 11.43 13.51 26.65
CA ASP A 39 11.29 14.95 26.40
C ASP A 39 9.85 15.45 26.56
N GLU A 40 8.87 14.67 26.10
CA GLU A 40 7.44 14.95 26.28
C GLU A 40 7.02 14.93 27.76
N GLU A 41 7.64 14.07 28.58
CA GLU A 41 7.50 14.05 30.04
C GLU A 41 8.25 15.21 30.74
N GLY A 42 8.90 16.09 29.98
CA GLY A 42 9.56 17.32 30.45
C GLY A 42 11.04 17.14 30.79
N GLN A 43 11.66 16.00 30.48
CA GLN A 43 13.08 15.79 30.71
C GLN A 43 13.92 16.48 29.62
N LYS A 44 15.03 17.11 30.03
CA LYS A 44 15.96 17.73 29.07
C LYS A 44 16.91 16.67 28.50
N ILE A 45 16.70 16.31 27.24
CA ILE A 45 17.55 15.36 26.52
C ILE A 45 18.53 16.12 25.60
N PRO A 46 19.86 16.00 25.80
CA PRO A 46 20.85 16.62 24.92
C PRO A 46 20.74 16.08 23.49
N GLY A 47 20.63 16.99 22.51
CA GLY A 47 20.50 16.60 21.10
C GLY A 47 19.09 16.13 20.69
N ILE A 48 18.06 16.34 21.52
CA ILE A 48 16.68 15.92 21.23
C ILE A 48 16.14 16.45 19.90
N GLY A 49 16.53 17.66 19.49
CA GLY A 49 16.15 18.17 18.18
C GLY A 49 16.61 17.25 17.03
N ASP A 50 17.80 16.65 17.14
CA ASP A 50 18.32 15.73 16.13
C ASP A 50 17.59 14.37 16.15
N VAL A 51 17.12 13.92 17.32
CA VAL A 51 16.24 12.74 17.46
C VAL A 51 14.95 12.95 16.67
N TYR A 52 14.26 14.06 16.90
CA TYR A 52 13.06 14.43 16.14
C TYR A 52 13.35 14.55 14.63
N ALA A 53 14.50 15.09 14.23
CA ALA A 53 14.89 15.21 12.82
C ALA A 53 15.13 13.85 12.15
N ILE A 54 15.67 12.88 12.89
CA ILE A 54 15.87 11.51 12.41
C ILE A 54 14.52 10.80 12.29
N LEU A 55 13.68 10.86 13.32
CA LEU A 55 12.37 10.23 13.30
C LEU A 55 11.46 10.86 12.24
N ALA A 56 11.55 12.18 12.02
CA ALA A 56 10.84 12.83 10.92
C ALA A 56 11.14 12.16 9.58
N ARG A 57 12.41 11.85 9.30
CA ARG A 57 12.81 11.11 8.08
C ARG A 57 12.32 9.68 8.03
N VAL A 58 12.27 8.99 9.17
CA VAL A 58 11.72 7.64 9.28
C VAL A 58 10.23 7.64 8.92
N TYR A 59 9.48 8.60 9.44
CA TYR A 59 8.05 8.76 9.17
C TYR A 59 7.72 9.33 7.79
N SER A 60 8.66 10.07 7.16
CA SER A 60 8.51 10.54 5.78
C SER A 60 8.57 9.42 4.73
N GLY A 61 8.85 8.18 5.13
CA GLY A 61 8.74 7.01 4.26
C GLY A 61 10.03 6.52 3.59
N PRO A 62 9.89 5.48 2.76
CA PRO A 62 10.96 4.60 2.31
C PRO A 62 11.91 5.26 1.29
N GLN A 63 11.52 6.40 0.73
CA GLN A 63 12.41 7.25 -0.08
C GLN A 63 13.56 7.86 0.74
N PHE A 64 13.44 7.92 2.07
CA PHE A 64 14.46 8.46 2.98
C PHE A 64 15.11 7.42 3.88
N THR A 65 14.54 6.22 3.91
CA THR A 65 15.12 5.03 4.53
C THR A 65 15.36 3.98 3.42
N TRP A 66 15.12 2.72 3.69
CA TRP A 66 14.96 1.67 2.69
C TRP A 66 13.50 1.20 2.72
N ILE A 67 13.01 0.52 1.69
CA ILE A 67 11.59 0.10 1.73
C ILE A 67 11.44 -1.01 2.79
N GLU A 68 12.43 -1.90 2.88
CA GLU A 68 12.40 -3.17 3.63
C GLU A 68 12.41 -3.01 5.17
N ALA A 69 12.60 -1.79 5.70
CA ALA A 69 12.33 -1.53 7.12
C ALA A 69 10.87 -1.79 7.44
N GLY A 70 9.98 -1.50 6.49
CA GLY A 70 8.55 -1.37 6.73
C GLY A 70 8.24 -0.42 7.88
N PHE A 71 8.97 0.69 8.00
CA PHE A 71 8.58 1.74 8.94
C PHE A 71 7.24 2.35 8.50
N PRO A 72 6.35 2.69 9.43
CA PRO A 72 5.09 3.34 9.08
C PRO A 72 5.37 4.72 8.47
N GLU A 73 4.78 4.97 7.31
CA GLU A 73 4.65 6.32 6.75
C GLU A 73 3.58 7.07 7.53
N ASP A 74 3.91 8.27 7.99
CA ASP A 74 3.02 9.15 8.73
C ASP A 74 3.48 10.59 8.46
N ASP A 75 2.94 11.17 7.39
CA ASP A 75 3.33 12.51 6.95
C ASP A 75 3.02 13.57 8.01
N THR A 76 1.95 13.38 8.79
CA THR A 76 1.62 14.25 9.93
C THR A 76 2.72 14.24 10.97
N LYS A 77 3.13 13.06 11.40
CA LYS A 77 4.16 12.88 12.41
C LYS A 77 5.51 13.31 11.88
N ALA A 78 5.82 13.02 10.62
CA ALA A 78 7.00 13.52 9.95
C ALA A 78 7.08 15.05 9.99
N TYR A 79 5.99 15.73 9.62
CA TYR A 79 5.91 17.18 9.60
C TYR A 79 5.98 17.80 11.00
N SER A 80 5.20 17.25 11.95
CA SER A 80 5.19 17.66 13.36
C SER A 80 6.57 17.51 14.01
N TYR A 81 7.23 16.37 13.77
CA TYR A 81 8.56 16.11 14.30
C TYR A 81 9.61 17.00 13.64
N LEU A 82 9.50 17.28 12.34
CA LEU A 82 10.39 18.21 11.66
C LEU A 82 10.29 19.63 12.26
N HIS A 83 9.08 20.14 12.50
CA HIS A 83 8.88 21.44 13.14
C HIS A 83 9.40 21.46 14.58
N THR A 84 9.15 20.40 15.34
CA THR A 84 9.64 20.25 16.71
C THR A 84 11.17 20.21 16.74
N ALA A 85 11.79 19.47 15.81
CA ALA A 85 13.23 19.40 15.64
C ALA A 85 13.86 20.77 15.39
N ILE A 86 13.23 21.58 14.52
CA ILE A 86 13.65 22.96 14.25
C ILE A 86 13.60 23.79 15.52
N ARG A 87 12.47 23.82 16.23
CA ARG A 87 12.31 24.60 17.48
C ARG A 87 13.30 24.18 18.57
N LYS A 88 13.63 22.89 18.62
CA LYS A 88 14.62 22.31 19.54
C LYS A 88 16.07 22.48 19.08
N GLY A 89 16.32 23.19 17.98
CA GLY A 89 17.67 23.63 17.58
C GLY A 89 18.44 22.65 16.71
N SER A 90 17.79 21.70 16.02
CA SER A 90 18.47 20.83 15.05
C SER A 90 18.84 21.60 13.78
N ALA A 91 20.14 21.71 13.52
CA ALA A 91 20.64 22.28 12.28
C ALA A 91 20.31 21.39 11.07
N ILE A 92 20.25 20.07 11.27
CA ILE A 92 19.90 19.15 10.20
C ILE A 92 18.43 19.33 9.81
N ALA A 93 17.51 19.43 10.77
CA ALA A 93 16.10 19.67 10.49
C ALA A 93 15.86 20.93 9.65
N ILE A 94 16.61 22.02 9.91
CA ILE A 94 16.52 23.25 9.11
C ILE A 94 16.91 22.97 7.64
N LEU A 95 18.02 22.25 7.40
CA LEU A 95 18.42 21.89 6.04
C LEU A 95 17.45 20.90 5.37
N GLN A 96 16.83 20.00 6.13
CA GLN A 96 15.80 19.10 5.62
C GLN A 96 14.53 19.87 5.22
N ALA A 97 14.08 20.81 6.05
CA ALA A 97 12.88 21.60 5.84
C ALA A 97 12.99 22.57 4.66
N MET A 98 14.20 23.07 4.34
CA MET A 98 14.45 23.87 3.13
C MET A 98 14.02 23.15 1.83
N ARG A 99 13.93 21.83 1.87
CA ARG A 99 13.66 20.97 0.71
C ARG A 99 12.29 20.30 0.77
N THR A 100 11.57 20.51 1.86
CA THR A 100 10.25 19.91 2.08
C THR A 100 9.23 21.00 1.81
N SER A 101 8.47 20.86 0.71
CA SER A 101 7.48 21.86 0.32
C SER A 101 6.53 22.13 1.49
N GLY A 102 6.32 23.41 1.83
CA GLY A 102 5.43 23.79 2.93
C GLY A 102 5.98 23.57 4.36
N ALA A 103 7.17 23.00 4.56
CA ALA A 103 7.74 22.80 5.91
C ALA A 103 8.34 24.06 6.54
N LEU A 104 8.76 25.04 5.73
CA LEU A 104 9.17 26.35 6.22
C LEU A 104 8.02 27.35 6.03
N THR A 105 6.97 27.20 6.82
CA THR A 105 5.89 28.19 6.86
C THR A 105 6.42 29.54 7.37
N PRO A 106 5.76 30.67 7.06
CA PRO A 106 6.17 31.98 7.60
C PRO A 106 6.26 32.01 9.13
N THR A 107 5.49 31.17 9.83
CA THR A 107 5.55 30.99 11.28
C THR A 107 6.84 30.29 11.69
N ILE A 108 7.16 29.15 11.08
CA ILE A 108 8.39 28.39 11.37
C ILE A 108 9.64 29.20 11.01
N GLU A 109 9.61 29.97 9.92
CA GLU A 109 10.73 30.86 9.56
C GLU A 109 11.04 31.90 10.64
N LYS A 110 10.03 32.40 11.36
CA LYS A 110 10.22 33.34 12.47
C LYS A 110 10.72 32.67 13.75
N GLU A 111 10.48 31.37 13.91
CA GLU A 111 10.85 30.57 15.07
C GLU A 111 12.21 29.87 14.94
N LEU A 112 12.92 30.09 13.82
CA LEU A 112 14.23 29.48 13.60
C LEU A 112 15.22 29.87 14.71
N PRO A 113 15.79 28.89 15.46
CA PRO A 113 16.75 29.19 16.53
C PRO A 113 18.14 29.56 16.00
N MET A 114 18.39 29.37 14.71
CA MET A 114 19.60 29.78 14.00
C MET A 114 19.29 30.05 12.54
N THR A 115 20.12 30.83 11.85
CA THR A 115 19.92 31.09 10.42
C THR A 115 20.20 29.83 9.58
N LYS A 116 19.63 29.77 8.38
CA LYS A 116 19.88 28.67 7.42
C LYS A 116 21.38 28.49 7.12
N ASP A 117 22.14 29.59 7.06
CA ASP A 117 23.60 29.54 6.85
C ASP A 117 24.36 29.04 8.08
N GLN A 118 23.96 29.42 9.29
CA GLN A 118 24.52 28.88 10.53
C GLN A 118 24.25 27.37 10.65
N ALA A 119 23.05 26.93 10.28
CA ALA A 119 22.71 25.52 10.21
C ALA A 119 23.63 24.78 9.23
N PHE A 120 23.83 25.31 8.02
CA PHE A 120 24.79 24.76 7.06
C PHE A 120 26.20 24.65 7.64
N GLN A 121 26.74 25.71 8.25
CA GLN A 121 28.10 25.69 8.82
C GLN A 121 28.26 24.62 9.90
N ARG A 122 27.27 24.48 10.79
CA ARG A 122 27.30 23.47 11.87
C ARG A 122 27.26 22.04 11.32
N VAL A 123 26.42 21.78 10.32
CA VAL A 123 26.36 20.47 9.66
C VAL A 123 27.63 20.22 8.85
N TYR A 124 28.20 21.25 8.22
CA TYR A 124 29.45 21.15 7.45
C TYR A 124 30.64 20.78 8.33
N GLU A 125 30.75 21.38 9.53
CA GLU A 125 31.76 21.00 10.52
C GLU A 125 31.61 19.53 10.96
N GLY A 126 30.37 19.09 11.22
CA GLY A 126 30.07 17.68 11.53
C GLY A 126 30.49 16.74 10.41
N ALA A 127 30.23 17.12 9.15
CA ALA A 127 30.65 16.36 7.96
C ALA A 127 32.18 16.28 7.84
N GLN A 128 32.89 17.38 8.11
CA GLN A 128 34.36 17.40 8.11
C GLN A 128 34.96 16.50 9.18
N LYS A 129 34.30 16.36 10.33
CA LYS A 129 34.70 15.46 11.42
C LYS A 129 34.32 13.99 11.17
N GLY A 130 33.63 13.67 10.08
CA GLY A 130 33.32 12.30 9.69
C GLY A 130 31.92 11.81 10.08
N CYS A 131 30.99 12.68 10.49
CA CYS A 131 29.59 12.29 10.65
C CYS A 131 28.99 11.94 9.28
N SER A 132 28.58 10.69 9.11
CA SER A 132 28.05 10.16 7.85
C SER A 132 26.77 10.88 7.41
N TYR A 133 25.85 11.17 8.34
CA TYR A 133 24.61 11.88 8.02
C TYR A 133 24.84 13.36 7.70
N CYS A 134 25.76 14.02 8.38
CA CYS A 134 26.14 15.38 8.04
C CYS A 134 26.75 15.45 6.64
N ALA A 135 27.64 14.52 6.28
CA ALA A 135 28.20 14.45 4.94
C ALA A 135 27.11 14.26 3.86
N TYR A 136 26.10 13.43 4.14
CA TYR A 136 24.92 13.27 3.29
C TYR A 136 24.09 14.55 3.16
N ALA A 137 23.80 15.23 4.26
CA ALA A 137 23.06 16.49 4.25
C ALA A 137 23.80 17.57 3.45
N ILE A 138 25.13 17.67 3.60
CA ILE A 138 25.96 18.60 2.82
C ILE A 138 25.96 18.22 1.33
N ALA A 139 26.04 16.95 0.98
CA ALA A 139 25.93 16.54 -0.41
C ALA A 139 24.61 16.99 -1.04
N ASN A 140 23.50 16.82 -0.33
CA ASN A 140 22.18 17.23 -0.81
C ASN A 140 22.10 18.76 -1.05
N VAL A 141 22.75 19.57 -0.21
CA VAL A 141 22.80 21.03 -0.41
C VAL A 141 23.41 21.40 -1.77
N PHE A 142 24.42 20.66 -2.23
CA PHE A 142 25.03 20.89 -3.53
C PHE A 142 24.27 20.24 -4.68
N GLN A 143 23.81 19.00 -4.50
CA GLN A 143 23.12 18.23 -5.54
C GLN A 143 21.85 18.93 -6.03
N TRP A 144 21.10 19.59 -5.14
CA TRP A 144 19.79 20.13 -5.46
C TRP A 144 19.73 21.65 -5.52
N GLY A 145 20.89 22.33 -5.47
CA GLY A 145 20.95 23.78 -5.67
C GLY A 145 20.77 24.66 -4.42
N ASP A 146 20.55 24.08 -3.24
CA ASP A 146 20.38 24.84 -1.99
C ASP A 146 21.58 25.77 -1.69
N TYR A 147 22.77 25.44 -2.22
CA TYR A 147 23.97 26.26 -2.10
C TYR A 147 23.83 27.70 -2.67
N HIS A 148 22.86 27.97 -3.53
CA HIS A 148 22.60 29.30 -4.09
C HIS A 148 22.10 30.31 -3.05
N ILE A 149 21.39 29.82 -2.03
CA ILE A 149 20.75 30.64 -0.99
C ILE A 149 21.49 30.59 0.34
N LEU A 150 22.65 29.91 0.38
CA LEU A 150 23.49 29.71 1.56
C LEU A 150 24.87 30.32 1.30
N PRO A 151 25.19 31.52 1.83
CA PRO A 151 26.47 32.21 1.58
C PRO A 151 27.72 31.34 1.82
N SER A 152 27.72 30.54 2.88
CA SER A 152 28.84 29.65 3.21
C SER A 152 28.97 28.49 2.23
N ALA A 153 27.86 27.91 1.78
CA ALA A 153 27.87 26.87 0.75
C ALA A 153 28.29 27.44 -0.61
N GLN A 154 27.86 28.66 -0.93
CA GLN A 154 28.26 29.39 -2.12
C GLN A 154 29.78 29.66 -2.13
N LYS A 155 30.37 29.94 -0.97
CA LYS A 155 31.83 30.08 -0.84
C LYS A 155 32.54 28.77 -1.21
N VAL A 156 32.10 27.63 -0.66
CA VAL A 156 32.64 26.30 -0.99
C VAL A 156 32.49 25.99 -2.49
N ALA A 157 31.33 26.27 -3.08
CA ALA A 157 31.10 26.14 -4.52
C ALA A 157 32.07 26.98 -5.37
N ASN A 158 32.40 28.19 -4.89
CA ASN A 158 33.27 29.13 -5.58
C ASN A 158 34.77 28.95 -5.27
N GLU A 159 35.16 28.03 -4.37
CA GLU A 159 36.59 27.79 -4.07
C GLU A 159 37.35 27.40 -5.35
N GLY A 160 38.44 28.13 -5.64
CA GLY A 160 39.24 27.94 -6.86
C GLY A 160 38.71 28.58 -8.14
N GLU A 161 37.59 29.34 -8.10
CA GLU A 161 37.16 30.17 -9.23
C GLU A 161 38.06 31.41 -9.36
N PRO A 162 38.45 31.82 -10.59
CA PRO A 162 39.24 33.01 -10.79
C PRO A 162 38.42 34.28 -10.47
N SER A 163 39.11 35.37 -10.14
CA SER A 163 38.50 36.62 -9.64
C SER A 163 37.45 37.21 -10.59
N THR A 164 36.62 38.13 -10.09
CA THR A 164 35.52 38.80 -10.82
C THR A 164 35.94 39.37 -12.18
N PHE A 165 37.21 39.77 -12.32
CA PHE A 165 37.81 40.28 -13.55
C PHE A 165 37.99 39.21 -14.64
N VAL A 166 38.28 37.96 -14.26
CA VAL A 166 38.41 36.82 -15.18
C VAL A 166 37.05 36.26 -15.59
N ARG A 167 36.03 36.33 -14.72
CA ARG A 167 34.64 36.00 -15.07
C ARG A 167 34.09 36.90 -16.19
N PHE A 168 34.43 38.19 -16.17
CA PHE A 168 34.06 39.13 -17.24
C PHE A 168 34.68 38.75 -18.59
N LEU A 169 35.95 38.33 -18.62
CA LEU A 169 36.65 37.93 -19.85
C LEU A 169 36.15 36.59 -20.41
N LYS A 170 35.70 35.66 -19.57
CA LYS A 170 35.16 34.36 -20.00
C LYS A 170 33.68 34.37 -20.37
N GLY A 171 32.95 35.46 -20.12
CA GLY A 171 31.55 35.63 -20.53
C GLY A 171 31.31 35.45 -22.05
N LEU A 172 32.36 35.44 -22.86
CA LEU A 172 32.35 35.10 -24.29
C LEU A 172 32.11 33.60 -24.58
N PHE A 173 32.23 32.70 -23.59
CA PHE A 173 31.98 31.25 -23.69
C PHE A 173 30.97 30.74 -22.65
N ALA A 174 29.91 31.51 -22.40
CA ALA A 174 28.96 31.32 -21.30
C ALA A 174 28.43 29.88 -21.09
N GLN A 175 28.14 29.13 -22.17
CA GLN A 175 27.66 27.74 -22.07
C GLN A 175 28.72 26.75 -21.55
N ALA A 176 29.99 26.91 -21.95
CA ALA A 176 31.07 26.02 -21.53
C ALA A 176 31.43 26.23 -20.04
N ASP A 177 31.37 27.48 -19.57
CA ASP A 177 31.60 27.81 -18.16
C ASP A 177 30.44 27.34 -17.26
N GLN A 178 29.18 27.44 -17.72
CA GLN A 178 28.03 26.96 -16.96
C GLN A 178 28.04 25.43 -16.80
N ARG A 179 28.36 24.68 -17.86
CA ARG A 179 28.52 23.21 -17.80
C ARG A 179 29.70 22.81 -16.91
N ARG A 180 30.82 23.53 -16.97
CA ARG A 180 31.98 23.29 -16.11
C ARG A 180 31.66 23.54 -14.64
N PHE A 181 30.93 24.60 -14.33
CA PHE A 181 30.51 24.91 -12.97
C PHE A 181 29.52 23.86 -12.46
N ALA A 182 28.52 23.47 -13.25
CA ALA A 182 27.59 22.38 -12.90
C ALA A 182 28.34 21.08 -12.59
N ASN A 183 29.28 20.66 -13.45
CA ASN A 183 30.11 19.46 -13.22
C ASN A 183 30.92 19.55 -11.91
N LYS A 184 31.44 20.74 -11.58
CA LYS A 184 32.16 20.98 -10.31
C LYS A 184 31.24 20.80 -9.11
N ILE A 185 30.02 21.34 -9.15
CA ILE A 185 29.03 21.18 -8.08
C ILE A 185 28.66 19.69 -7.91
N THR A 186 28.39 18.97 -9.00
CA THR A 186 28.13 17.53 -8.95
C THR A 186 29.33 16.77 -8.36
N THR A 187 30.56 17.17 -8.69
CA THR A 187 31.78 16.57 -8.11
C THR A 187 31.89 16.82 -6.60
N ILE A 188 31.51 18.01 -6.12
CA ILE A 188 31.47 18.31 -4.69
C ILE A 188 30.42 17.43 -4.00
N ALA A 189 29.22 17.31 -4.56
CA ALA A 189 28.17 16.45 -4.03
C ALA A 189 28.64 14.99 -3.96
N GLN A 190 29.19 14.45 -5.05
CA GLN A 190 29.75 13.09 -5.12
C GLN A 190 30.83 12.84 -4.07
N LYS A 191 31.75 13.80 -3.86
CA LYS A 191 32.80 13.67 -2.83
C LYS A 191 32.22 13.53 -1.43
N TRP A 192 31.18 14.31 -1.12
CA TRP A 192 30.51 14.22 0.18
C TRP A 192 29.67 12.96 0.33
N LEU A 193 28.99 12.51 -0.73
CA LEU A 193 28.27 11.24 -0.71
C LEU A 193 29.22 10.04 -0.54
N ARG A 194 30.38 10.02 -1.21
CA ARG A 194 31.38 8.96 -0.98
C ARG A 194 31.86 8.92 0.45
N LYS A 195 32.20 10.08 1.03
CA LYS A 195 32.56 10.16 2.46
C LYS A 195 31.45 9.65 3.37
N SER A 196 30.20 9.95 3.02
CA SER A 196 29.04 9.47 3.78
C SER A 196 28.90 7.95 3.71
N ALA A 197 29.04 7.38 2.50
CA ALA A 197 28.99 5.94 2.25
C ALA A 197 30.15 5.18 2.93
N GLU A 198 31.39 5.68 2.80
CA GLU A 198 32.59 5.15 3.47
C GLU A 198 32.47 5.20 5.01
N ALA A 199 31.72 6.17 5.53
CA ALA A 199 31.41 6.30 6.95
C ALA A 199 30.16 5.50 7.38
N GLY A 200 29.64 4.62 6.51
CA GLY A 200 28.62 3.62 6.81
C GLY A 200 27.19 3.96 6.36
N LEU A 201 26.91 5.17 5.84
CA LEU A 201 25.54 5.51 5.46
C LEU A 201 25.13 4.84 4.13
N ILE A 202 24.37 3.75 4.19
CA ILE A 202 24.02 2.93 3.02
C ILE A 202 23.25 3.70 1.95
N ILE A 203 22.34 4.62 2.34
CA ILE A 203 21.50 5.35 1.38
C ILE A 203 22.33 6.33 0.52
N ALA A 204 23.55 6.67 0.94
CA ALA A 204 24.45 7.50 0.15
C ALA A 204 24.84 6.85 -1.18
N TYR A 205 24.89 5.51 -1.27
CA TYR A 205 25.11 4.80 -2.53
C TYR A 205 23.98 5.04 -3.54
N ARG A 206 22.72 5.14 -3.08
CA ARG A 206 21.58 5.47 -3.93
C ARG A 206 21.73 6.85 -4.56
N ASN A 207 22.10 7.86 -3.77
CA ASN A 207 22.28 9.21 -4.28
C ASN A 207 23.53 9.31 -5.18
N LEU A 208 24.61 8.58 -4.87
CA LEU A 208 25.79 8.51 -5.75
C LEU A 208 25.41 8.00 -7.14
N ARG A 209 24.62 6.91 -7.18
CA ARG A 209 24.14 6.33 -8.43
C ARG A 209 23.39 7.37 -9.26
N ILE A 210 22.45 8.10 -8.66
CA ILE A 210 21.67 9.15 -9.35
C ILE A 210 22.62 10.18 -10.00
N THR A 211 23.65 10.65 -9.28
CA THR A 211 24.59 11.62 -9.86
C THR A 211 25.43 11.07 -11.01
N TYR A 212 25.68 9.75 -11.07
CA TYR A 212 26.40 9.13 -12.19
C TYR A 212 25.50 8.91 -13.42
N ILE A 213 24.22 8.61 -13.21
CA ILE A 213 23.21 8.56 -14.27
C ILE A 213 23.07 9.93 -14.95
N GLU A 214 22.93 10.99 -14.15
CA GLU A 214 22.83 12.38 -14.67
C GLU A 214 24.07 12.81 -15.47
N GLN A 215 25.22 12.18 -15.22
CA GLN A 215 26.47 12.41 -15.94
C GLN A 215 26.70 11.46 -17.11
N ASP A 216 25.80 10.52 -17.37
CA ASP A 216 25.96 9.45 -18.36
C ASP A 216 27.25 8.65 -18.14
N ASN A 217 27.58 8.36 -16.87
CA ASN A 217 28.79 7.66 -16.46
C ASN A 217 28.49 6.24 -15.97
N SER A 218 28.15 5.35 -16.91
CA SER A 218 27.74 3.97 -16.62
C SER A 218 28.80 3.16 -15.87
N ALA A 219 30.10 3.42 -16.11
CA ALA A 219 31.18 2.70 -15.41
C ALA A 219 31.19 3.00 -13.91
N MET A 220 31.01 4.27 -13.53
CA MET A 220 30.93 4.65 -12.12
C MET A 220 29.58 4.28 -11.49
N GLU A 221 28.49 4.34 -12.27
CA GLU A 221 27.18 3.87 -11.84
C GLU A 221 27.26 2.39 -11.43
N GLU A 222 27.80 1.55 -12.31
CA GLU A 222 27.96 0.12 -12.08
C GLU A 222 28.83 -0.16 -10.85
N GLN A 223 29.97 0.52 -10.72
CA GLN A 223 30.84 0.35 -9.55
C GLN A 223 30.07 0.63 -8.25
N VAL A 224 29.30 1.72 -8.21
CA VAL A 224 28.51 2.13 -7.04
C VAL A 224 27.36 1.14 -6.75
N ILE A 225 26.77 0.53 -7.78
CA ILE A 225 25.77 -0.52 -7.62
C ILE A 225 26.38 -1.71 -6.88
N PHE A 226 27.55 -2.21 -7.31
CA PHE A 226 28.20 -3.33 -6.63
C PHE A 226 28.66 -2.98 -5.21
N GLU A 227 29.18 -1.78 -4.98
CA GLU A 227 29.54 -1.29 -3.65
C GLU A 227 28.31 -1.21 -2.72
N GLY A 228 27.20 -0.66 -3.21
CA GLY A 228 25.94 -0.58 -2.45
C GLY A 228 25.31 -1.94 -2.17
N ALA A 229 25.42 -2.88 -3.11
CA ALA A 229 24.97 -4.27 -2.92
C ALA A 229 25.84 -5.00 -1.88
N ALA A 230 27.15 -4.74 -1.86
CA ALA A 230 28.06 -5.27 -0.84
C ALA A 230 27.76 -4.67 0.55
N ALA A 231 27.36 -3.39 0.61
CA ALA A 231 26.90 -2.73 1.83
C ALA A 231 25.52 -3.19 2.32
N GLY A 232 24.80 -3.98 1.52
CA GLY A 232 23.52 -4.60 1.89
C GLY A 232 22.27 -3.91 1.37
N LEU A 233 22.38 -2.87 0.54
CA LEU A 233 21.21 -2.10 0.09
C LEU A 233 20.34 -2.92 -0.90
N PRO A 234 19.07 -3.24 -0.61
CA PRO A 234 18.26 -4.16 -1.43
C PRO A 234 18.10 -3.75 -2.88
N LEU A 235 17.79 -2.48 -3.13
CA LEU A 235 17.70 -1.93 -4.48
C LEU A 235 18.99 -2.16 -5.28
N MET A 236 20.16 -2.04 -4.64
CA MET A 236 21.44 -2.26 -5.30
C MET A 236 21.72 -3.74 -5.53
N MET A 237 21.23 -4.64 -4.68
CA MET A 237 21.29 -6.07 -4.94
C MET A 237 20.50 -6.43 -6.19
N TYR A 238 19.26 -5.92 -6.33
CA TYR A 238 18.47 -6.10 -7.55
C TYR A 238 19.25 -5.65 -8.79
N LEU A 239 19.76 -4.41 -8.78
CA LEU A 239 20.50 -3.85 -9.92
C LEU A 239 21.79 -4.62 -10.22
N ALA A 240 22.52 -5.07 -9.19
CA ALA A 240 23.71 -5.90 -9.35
C ALA A 240 23.36 -7.26 -9.97
N GLY A 241 22.25 -7.86 -9.56
CA GLY A 241 21.70 -9.09 -10.12
C GLY A 241 21.33 -8.91 -11.60
N ASP A 242 20.67 -7.82 -11.95
CA ASP A 242 20.29 -7.49 -13.34
C ASP A 242 21.51 -7.30 -14.26
N ILE A 243 22.55 -6.60 -13.76
CA ILE A 243 23.83 -6.50 -14.47
C ILE A 243 24.45 -7.88 -14.68
N CYS A 244 24.47 -8.74 -13.65
CA CYS A 244 24.99 -10.10 -13.78
C CYS A 244 24.17 -10.94 -14.77
N LYS A 245 22.84 -10.80 -14.76
CA LYS A 245 21.92 -11.44 -15.72
C LYS A 245 22.24 -11.02 -17.15
N SER A 246 22.45 -9.73 -17.40
CA SER A 246 22.83 -9.19 -18.72
C SER A 246 24.19 -9.71 -19.24
N ARG A 247 25.06 -10.19 -18.33
CA ARG A 247 26.37 -10.79 -18.62
C ARG A 247 26.35 -12.31 -18.69
N GLU A 248 25.18 -12.94 -18.61
CA GLU A 248 25.01 -14.40 -18.51
C GLU A 248 25.70 -15.01 -17.27
N GLU A 249 25.97 -14.21 -16.23
CA GLU A 249 26.53 -14.63 -14.94
C GLU A 249 25.40 -15.13 -14.00
N HIS A 250 24.61 -16.09 -14.48
CA HIS A 250 23.34 -16.52 -13.86
C HIS A 250 23.41 -16.92 -12.38
N GLU A 251 24.45 -17.66 -11.96
CA GLU A 251 24.62 -18.08 -10.56
C GLU A 251 24.86 -16.88 -9.64
N ARG A 252 25.64 -15.91 -10.12
CA ARG A 252 25.96 -14.69 -9.39
C ARG A 252 24.77 -13.71 -9.38
N ALA A 253 24.00 -13.67 -10.47
CA ALA A 253 22.74 -12.94 -10.51
C ALA A 253 21.77 -13.48 -9.46
N LEU A 254 21.58 -14.81 -9.42
CA LEU A 254 20.73 -15.46 -8.42
C LEU A 254 21.22 -15.20 -6.99
N GLU A 255 22.53 -15.21 -6.73
CA GLU A 255 23.07 -14.87 -5.40
C GLU A 255 22.61 -13.48 -4.92
N TYR A 256 22.66 -12.46 -5.80
CA TYR A 256 22.17 -11.13 -5.46
C TYR A 256 20.65 -11.10 -5.25
N PHE A 257 19.88 -11.76 -6.12
CA PHE A 257 18.43 -11.82 -5.98
C PHE A 257 18.01 -12.57 -4.70
N GLU A 258 18.69 -13.65 -4.32
CA GLU A 258 18.38 -14.36 -3.07
C GLU A 258 18.71 -13.54 -1.82
N ARG A 259 19.82 -12.78 -1.85
CA ARG A 259 20.15 -11.87 -0.75
C ARG A 259 19.09 -10.77 -0.59
N GLY A 260 18.60 -10.20 -1.68
CA GLY A 260 17.51 -9.22 -1.62
C GLY A 260 16.16 -9.86 -1.26
N ALA A 261 15.89 -11.08 -1.71
CA ALA A 261 14.70 -11.85 -1.36
C ALA A 261 14.66 -12.20 0.14
N ALA A 262 15.80 -12.51 0.75
CA ALA A 262 15.91 -12.70 2.20
C ALA A 262 15.54 -11.45 3.00
N MET A 263 15.58 -10.27 2.36
CA MET A 263 15.17 -8.99 2.95
C MET A 263 13.75 -8.56 2.52
N ASN A 264 13.02 -9.44 1.83
CA ASN A 264 11.68 -9.19 1.33
C ASN A 264 11.58 -8.12 0.23
N ASN A 265 12.66 -7.85 -0.50
CA ASN A 265 12.63 -6.95 -1.65
C ASN A 265 11.81 -7.57 -2.80
N GLY A 266 10.73 -6.90 -3.21
CA GLY A 266 9.80 -7.39 -4.22
C GLY A 266 10.44 -7.71 -5.57
N MET A 267 11.33 -6.83 -6.07
CA MET A 267 12.01 -7.03 -7.35
C MET A 267 12.94 -8.26 -7.31
N CYS A 268 13.70 -8.41 -6.23
CA CYS A 268 14.56 -9.57 -6.02
C CYS A 268 13.77 -10.87 -5.86
N LEU A 269 12.64 -10.84 -5.13
CA LEU A 269 11.72 -11.98 -5.01
C LEU A 269 11.20 -12.40 -6.39
N ARG A 270 10.75 -11.44 -7.20
CA ARG A 270 10.26 -11.69 -8.57
C ARG A 270 11.35 -12.32 -9.44
N GLU A 271 12.54 -11.72 -9.52
CA GLU A 271 13.63 -12.26 -10.35
C GLU A 271 14.14 -13.62 -9.85
N ALA A 272 14.29 -13.81 -8.53
CA ALA A 272 14.67 -15.12 -8.00
C ALA A 272 13.61 -16.18 -8.32
N ALA A 273 12.31 -15.83 -8.26
CA ALA A 273 11.24 -16.72 -8.65
C ALA A 273 11.32 -17.12 -10.13
N GLU A 274 11.63 -16.18 -11.03
CA GLU A 274 11.85 -16.44 -12.46
C GLU A 274 12.96 -17.47 -12.68
N TYR A 275 14.10 -17.31 -11.98
CA TYR A 275 15.23 -18.23 -12.09
C TYR A 275 14.90 -19.66 -11.64
N TYR A 276 14.09 -19.80 -10.58
CA TYR A 276 13.64 -21.11 -10.10
C TYR A 276 12.49 -21.69 -10.92
N ALA A 277 11.60 -20.87 -11.47
CA ALA A 277 10.47 -21.31 -12.27
C ALA A 277 10.89 -21.68 -13.69
N LYS A 278 11.81 -20.92 -14.29
CA LYS A 278 12.09 -20.94 -15.73
C LYS A 278 13.55 -21.28 -16.03
N PRO A 279 13.87 -22.55 -16.30
CA PRO A 279 15.24 -22.96 -16.61
C PRO A 279 15.86 -22.21 -17.79
N CYS A 280 15.06 -21.72 -18.75
CA CYS A 280 15.59 -20.91 -19.85
C CYS A 280 16.22 -19.59 -19.39
N GLU A 281 15.71 -18.96 -18.33
CA GLU A 281 16.26 -17.70 -17.77
C GLU A 281 17.69 -17.87 -17.24
N SER A 282 18.03 -19.08 -16.76
CA SER A 282 19.37 -19.42 -16.26
C SER A 282 20.23 -20.17 -17.27
N ASN A 283 19.76 -20.28 -18.53
CA ASN A 283 20.35 -21.17 -19.54
C ASN A 283 20.58 -22.61 -18.99
N LYS A 284 19.61 -23.10 -18.21
CA LYS A 284 19.56 -24.39 -17.54
C LYS A 284 20.67 -24.64 -16.51
N ARG A 285 21.37 -23.60 -16.06
CA ARG A 285 22.40 -23.72 -15.00
C ARG A 285 21.80 -23.89 -13.61
N ILE A 286 20.64 -23.30 -13.37
CA ILE A 286 19.93 -23.38 -12.08
C ILE A 286 18.79 -24.40 -12.24
N PRO A 287 18.75 -25.46 -11.42
CA PRO A 287 17.66 -26.43 -11.46
C PRO A 287 16.31 -25.79 -11.19
N GLN A 288 15.27 -26.29 -11.86
CA GLN A 288 13.90 -25.84 -11.60
C GLN A 288 13.49 -26.21 -10.18
N ASP A 289 12.88 -25.26 -9.47
CA ASP A 289 12.25 -25.45 -8.17
C ASP A 289 10.94 -24.66 -8.12
N ILE A 290 9.86 -25.29 -8.59
CA ILE A 290 8.55 -24.65 -8.65
C ILE A 290 8.02 -24.28 -7.27
N GLN A 291 8.32 -25.05 -6.23
CA GLN A 291 7.84 -24.77 -4.88
C GLN A 291 8.50 -23.51 -4.33
N LYS A 292 9.82 -23.38 -4.52
CA LYS A 292 10.56 -22.19 -4.12
C LYS A 292 10.15 -20.97 -4.95
N ALA A 293 9.97 -21.13 -6.26
CA ALA A 293 9.46 -20.08 -7.12
C ALA A 293 8.08 -19.58 -6.69
N LEU A 294 7.14 -20.51 -6.42
CA LEU A 294 5.80 -20.19 -5.93
C LEU A 294 5.87 -19.39 -4.62
N ARG A 295 6.68 -19.83 -3.65
CA ARG A 295 6.88 -19.08 -2.39
C ARG A 295 7.37 -17.65 -2.64
N TYR A 296 8.29 -17.46 -3.59
CA TYR A 296 8.83 -16.13 -3.91
C TYR A 296 7.84 -15.25 -4.66
N TYR A 297 7.10 -15.77 -5.65
CA TYR A 297 6.03 -15.02 -6.32
C TYR A 297 4.97 -14.56 -5.33
N GLU A 298 4.60 -15.41 -4.37
CA GLU A 298 3.63 -15.05 -3.34
C GLU A 298 4.19 -13.98 -2.41
N ARG A 299 5.42 -14.13 -1.92
CA ARG A 299 6.04 -13.07 -1.12
C ARG A 299 6.11 -11.74 -1.88
N ALA A 300 6.33 -11.76 -3.19
CA ALA A 300 6.28 -10.56 -4.04
C ALA A 300 4.84 -10.01 -4.18
N ALA A 301 3.83 -10.88 -4.27
CA ALA A 301 2.42 -10.53 -4.40
C ALA A 301 1.77 -9.95 -3.13
N ILE A 302 2.43 -9.97 -1.97
CA ILE A 302 1.97 -9.31 -0.73
C ILE A 302 2.86 -8.14 -0.28
N SER A 303 3.79 -7.75 -1.14
CA SER A 303 4.71 -6.64 -0.90
C SER A 303 4.41 -5.49 -1.88
N PRO A 304 3.20 -4.90 -1.87
CA PRO A 304 2.78 -3.90 -2.86
C PRO A 304 3.66 -2.64 -2.83
N ASP A 305 4.23 -2.27 -1.69
CA ASP A 305 5.08 -1.06 -1.55
C ASP A 305 6.46 -1.20 -2.24
N TYR A 306 6.77 -2.39 -2.79
CA TYR A 306 8.11 -2.77 -3.26
C TYR A 306 8.18 -3.05 -4.76
N LEU A 307 7.04 -3.01 -5.45
CA LEU A 307 6.90 -3.28 -6.88
C LEU A 307 6.08 -2.17 -7.52
N ASP A 308 6.33 -1.89 -8.79
CA ASP A 308 5.34 -1.13 -9.54
C ASP A 308 4.07 -1.99 -9.74
N PHE A 309 2.97 -1.34 -10.13
CA PHE A 309 1.68 -1.99 -10.31
C PHE A 309 1.76 -3.19 -11.27
N ASN A 310 2.58 -3.11 -12.32
CA ASN A 310 2.68 -4.15 -13.33
C ASN A 310 3.46 -5.37 -12.82
N ASP A 311 4.58 -5.15 -12.13
CA ASP A 311 5.38 -6.21 -11.52
C ASP A 311 4.59 -6.93 -10.42
N HIS A 312 3.80 -6.18 -9.65
CA HIS A 312 2.93 -6.75 -8.63
C HIS A 312 1.80 -7.60 -9.25
N ALA A 313 1.14 -7.09 -10.29
CA ALA A 313 0.15 -7.85 -11.05
C ALA A 313 0.77 -9.11 -11.67
N TYR A 314 1.99 -9.00 -12.19
CA TYR A 314 2.73 -10.12 -12.76
C TYR A 314 3.01 -11.22 -11.75
N ALA A 315 3.64 -10.89 -10.61
CA ALA A 315 3.97 -11.86 -9.57
C ALA A 315 2.70 -12.54 -9.01
N THR A 316 1.64 -11.77 -8.81
CA THR A 316 0.32 -12.27 -8.40
C THR A 316 -0.23 -13.28 -9.42
N MET A 317 -0.18 -12.95 -10.71
CA MET A 317 -0.62 -13.86 -11.77
C MET A 317 0.21 -15.14 -11.83
N GLN A 318 1.54 -15.06 -11.67
CA GLN A 318 2.38 -16.26 -11.66
C GLN A 318 2.01 -17.21 -10.51
N ALA A 319 1.76 -16.67 -9.31
CA ALA A 319 1.29 -17.46 -8.18
C ALA A 319 -0.08 -18.10 -8.45
N ILE A 320 -1.04 -17.36 -9.04
CA ILE A 320 -2.36 -17.88 -9.41
C ILE A 320 -2.25 -19.02 -10.41
N ILE A 321 -1.43 -18.85 -11.45
CA ILE A 321 -1.22 -19.86 -12.51
C ILE A 321 -0.65 -21.15 -11.89
N LEU A 322 0.47 -21.04 -11.16
CA LEU A 322 1.16 -22.19 -10.59
C LEU A 322 0.24 -22.99 -9.64
N ARG A 323 -0.54 -22.30 -8.80
CA ARG A 323 -1.47 -22.96 -7.87
C ARG A 323 -2.68 -23.55 -8.56
N THR A 324 -3.35 -22.79 -9.43
CA THR A 324 -4.61 -23.24 -10.05
C THR A 324 -4.37 -24.47 -10.92
N LEU A 325 -3.26 -24.49 -11.65
CA LEU A 325 -2.88 -25.60 -12.53
C LEU A 325 -2.18 -26.76 -11.79
N ASN A 326 -1.95 -26.64 -10.47
CA ASN A 326 -1.26 -27.63 -9.65
C ASN A 326 0.11 -28.05 -10.21
N ILE A 327 0.85 -27.10 -10.79
CA ILE A 327 2.14 -27.37 -11.45
C ILE A 327 3.19 -27.84 -10.43
N ASP A 328 3.08 -27.41 -9.18
CA ASP A 328 3.95 -27.83 -8.09
C ASP A 328 3.69 -29.27 -7.63
N GLY A 329 2.60 -29.89 -8.10
CA GLY A 329 2.19 -31.27 -7.78
C GLY A 329 1.83 -31.49 -6.31
N GLN A 330 1.81 -30.44 -5.48
CA GLN A 330 1.72 -30.57 -4.03
C GLN A 330 0.67 -29.64 -3.39
N SER A 331 0.24 -28.53 -4.00
CA SER A 331 -0.61 -27.56 -3.29
C SER A 331 -1.61 -26.75 -4.13
N GLN A 332 -2.81 -27.32 -4.33
CA GLN A 332 -4.01 -26.51 -4.60
C GLN A 332 -4.58 -25.94 -3.30
N ASP A 333 -3.96 -24.86 -2.87
CA ASP A 333 -4.47 -23.99 -1.82
C ASP A 333 -5.49 -23.02 -2.42
N TRP A 334 -6.75 -23.49 -2.53
CA TRP A 334 -7.87 -22.71 -3.08
C TRP A 334 -8.14 -21.41 -2.33
N SER A 335 -7.76 -21.37 -1.06
CA SER A 335 -7.86 -20.24 -0.17
C SER A 335 -6.91 -19.13 -0.56
N ARG A 336 -5.66 -19.53 -0.79
CA ARG A 336 -4.59 -18.64 -1.24
C ARG A 336 -4.83 -18.16 -2.67
N ILE A 337 -5.34 -19.03 -3.53
CA ILE A 337 -5.82 -18.65 -4.87
C ILE A 337 -6.93 -17.60 -4.75
N ALA A 338 -7.94 -17.80 -3.91
CA ALA A 338 -9.01 -16.83 -3.71
C ALA A 338 -8.50 -15.48 -3.20
N HIS A 339 -7.54 -15.47 -2.27
CA HIS A 339 -6.94 -14.22 -1.79
C HIS A 339 -6.11 -13.51 -2.86
N LEU A 340 -5.28 -14.25 -3.60
CA LEU A 340 -4.54 -13.74 -4.75
C LEU A 340 -5.49 -13.10 -5.78
N LEU A 341 -6.63 -13.74 -6.05
CA LEU A 341 -7.67 -13.28 -6.98
C LEU A 341 -8.38 -12.00 -6.52
N GLN A 342 -8.25 -11.61 -5.26
CA GLN A 342 -8.82 -10.37 -4.71
C GLN A 342 -7.85 -9.18 -4.75
N GLN A 343 -6.60 -9.39 -5.18
CA GLN A 343 -5.60 -8.32 -5.20
C GLN A 343 -5.99 -7.24 -6.24
N PRO A 344 -6.05 -5.95 -5.87
CA PRO A 344 -6.45 -4.90 -6.79
C PRO A 344 -5.61 -4.83 -8.07
N ALA A 345 -4.34 -5.23 -8.00
CA ALA A 345 -3.40 -5.08 -9.11
C ALA A 345 -3.72 -5.95 -10.33
N ILE A 346 -4.45 -7.05 -10.16
CA ILE A 346 -4.81 -7.94 -11.27
C ILE A 346 -6.17 -7.60 -11.88
N TYR A 347 -6.94 -6.66 -11.33
CA TYR A 347 -8.27 -6.31 -11.83
C TYR A 347 -8.26 -5.60 -13.19
N THR A 348 -7.11 -5.11 -13.63
CA THR A 348 -6.94 -4.56 -14.97
C THR A 348 -6.56 -5.62 -16.01
N LEU A 349 -6.34 -6.88 -15.61
CA LEU A 349 -5.88 -7.94 -16.49
C LEU A 349 -7.04 -8.80 -17.01
N ASP A 350 -7.35 -8.71 -18.30
CA ASP A 350 -8.36 -9.57 -18.95
C ASP A 350 -8.06 -11.08 -18.83
N ALA A 351 -6.80 -11.44 -18.59
CA ALA A 351 -6.36 -12.83 -18.36
C ALA A 351 -6.88 -13.44 -17.05
N ILE A 352 -7.50 -12.66 -16.18
CA ILE A 352 -8.01 -13.14 -14.89
C ILE A 352 -9.36 -13.84 -14.98
N TRP A 353 -10.17 -13.49 -15.99
CA TRP A 353 -11.55 -13.97 -16.12
C TRP A 353 -11.68 -15.50 -16.11
N PRO A 354 -10.82 -16.29 -16.79
CA PRO A 354 -10.91 -17.73 -16.73
C PRO A 354 -10.71 -18.33 -15.33
N TYR A 355 -9.83 -17.74 -14.52
CA TYR A 355 -9.56 -18.19 -13.16
C TYR A 355 -10.73 -17.88 -12.23
N LEU A 356 -11.27 -16.66 -12.31
CA LEU A 356 -12.49 -16.28 -11.57
C LEU A 356 -13.68 -17.15 -11.97
N ALA A 357 -13.88 -17.39 -13.26
CA ALA A 357 -14.95 -18.25 -13.77
C ALA A 357 -14.87 -19.65 -13.16
N TYR A 358 -13.70 -20.28 -13.18
CA TYR A 358 -13.49 -21.61 -12.61
C TYR A 358 -13.73 -21.64 -11.08
N VAL A 359 -13.13 -20.68 -10.36
CA VAL A 359 -13.22 -20.59 -8.89
C VAL A 359 -14.66 -20.38 -8.42
N PHE A 360 -15.41 -19.45 -9.02
CA PHE A 360 -16.80 -19.19 -8.63
C PHE A 360 -17.75 -20.31 -9.05
N THR A 361 -17.52 -20.95 -10.20
CA THR A 361 -18.38 -22.04 -10.68
C THR A 361 -18.30 -23.27 -9.78
N PHE A 362 -17.07 -23.67 -9.42
CA PHE A 362 -16.82 -24.89 -8.66
C PHE A 362 -16.63 -24.65 -7.16
N LYS A 363 -16.94 -23.43 -6.68
CA LYS A 363 -16.93 -23.05 -5.26
C LYS A 363 -15.56 -23.27 -4.60
N LYS A 364 -14.49 -22.99 -5.33
CA LYS A 364 -13.11 -23.24 -4.88
C LYS A 364 -12.60 -22.07 -4.03
N GLY A 365 -12.78 -22.14 -2.71
CA GLY A 365 -12.25 -21.13 -1.78
C GLY A 365 -13.07 -19.84 -1.71
N ASN A 366 -14.29 -19.81 -2.26
CA ASN A 366 -15.22 -18.67 -2.24
C ASN A 366 -16.68 -19.13 -2.06
N THR A 367 -17.54 -18.22 -1.59
CA THR A 367 -19.00 -18.40 -1.45
C THR A 367 -19.66 -18.79 -2.77
N PRO A 368 -20.73 -19.61 -2.77
CA PRO A 368 -21.52 -19.87 -3.98
C PRO A 368 -22.07 -18.58 -4.60
N ALA A 369 -21.53 -18.19 -5.75
CA ALA A 369 -21.96 -17.00 -6.48
C ALA A 369 -22.16 -17.35 -7.97
N ILE A 370 -23.12 -18.23 -8.25
CA ILE A 370 -23.35 -18.71 -9.63
C ILE A 370 -23.65 -17.56 -10.61
N ARG A 371 -24.24 -16.45 -10.14
CA ARG A 371 -24.41 -15.24 -10.96
C ARG A 371 -23.07 -14.60 -11.35
N THR A 372 -22.18 -14.42 -10.38
CA THR A 372 -20.81 -13.94 -10.60
C THR A 372 -20.03 -14.91 -11.49
N ALA A 373 -20.21 -16.22 -11.31
CA ALA A 373 -19.62 -17.23 -12.20
C ALA A 373 -20.05 -17.04 -13.66
N ILE A 374 -21.35 -16.82 -13.90
CA ILE A 374 -21.89 -16.54 -15.25
C ILE A 374 -21.29 -15.24 -15.81
N GLU A 375 -21.18 -14.18 -15.00
CA GLU A 375 -20.55 -12.93 -15.41
C GLU A 375 -19.09 -13.15 -15.81
N CYS A 376 -18.31 -13.87 -15.01
CA CYS A 376 -16.93 -14.20 -15.32
C CYS A 376 -16.81 -15.08 -16.58
N VAL A 377 -17.68 -16.08 -16.77
CA VAL A 377 -17.74 -16.90 -18.00
C VAL A 377 -18.02 -16.02 -19.22
N ASN A 378 -18.98 -15.09 -19.12
CA ASN A 378 -19.31 -14.17 -20.20
C ASN A 378 -18.16 -13.22 -20.53
N GLN A 379 -17.44 -12.71 -19.53
CA GLN A 379 -16.26 -11.86 -19.77
C GLN A 379 -15.12 -12.67 -20.39
N ALA A 380 -14.84 -13.87 -19.87
CA ALA A 380 -13.84 -14.77 -20.45
C ALA A 380 -14.15 -15.07 -21.92
N SER A 381 -15.41 -15.38 -22.25
CA SER A 381 -15.83 -15.61 -23.64
C SER A 381 -15.64 -14.37 -24.52
N LYS A 382 -16.04 -13.18 -24.06
CA LYS A 382 -15.89 -11.93 -24.84
C LYS A 382 -14.42 -11.61 -25.12
N CYS A 383 -13.57 -11.77 -24.11
CA CYS A 383 -12.14 -11.56 -24.25
C CYS A 383 -11.50 -12.64 -25.15
N PHE A 384 -11.95 -13.89 -25.07
CA PHE A 384 -11.55 -14.95 -25.99
C PHE A 384 -11.94 -14.61 -27.44
N ASP A 385 -13.15 -14.11 -27.68
CA ASP A 385 -13.59 -13.70 -29.03
C ASP A 385 -12.77 -12.51 -29.56
N ARG A 386 -12.36 -11.60 -28.67
CA ARG A 386 -11.59 -10.40 -29.03
C ARG A 386 -10.12 -10.69 -29.30
N TYR A 387 -9.50 -11.53 -28.48
CA TYR A 387 -8.05 -11.72 -28.44
C TYR A 387 -7.59 -13.12 -28.86
N GLY A 388 -8.50 -14.09 -28.91
CA GLY A 388 -8.21 -15.50 -29.15
C GLY A 388 -7.95 -16.28 -27.85
N SER A 389 -7.07 -17.27 -27.94
CA SER A 389 -6.75 -18.20 -26.85
C SER A 389 -6.05 -17.52 -25.66
N TYR A 390 -6.42 -17.93 -24.45
CA TYR A 390 -5.70 -17.59 -23.20
C TYR A 390 -4.48 -18.50 -22.93
N ASP A 391 -4.13 -19.35 -23.90
CA ASP A 391 -3.10 -20.39 -23.81
C ASP A 391 -3.35 -21.37 -22.64
N TYR A 392 -2.89 -21.03 -21.44
CA TYR A 392 -2.90 -21.90 -20.27
C TYR A 392 -4.23 -21.94 -19.50
N ALA A 393 -5.13 -20.98 -19.74
CA ALA A 393 -6.36 -20.84 -18.96
C ALA A 393 -7.64 -21.20 -19.73
N ASP A 394 -7.53 -21.59 -21.01
CA ASP A 394 -8.71 -21.86 -21.86
C ASP A 394 -9.59 -22.98 -21.29
N HIS A 395 -8.97 -24.06 -20.83
CA HIS A 395 -9.70 -25.18 -20.24
C HIS A 395 -10.49 -24.79 -18.98
N LEU A 396 -10.03 -23.81 -18.19
CA LEU A 396 -10.67 -23.40 -16.93
C LEU A 396 -12.03 -22.75 -17.18
N TRP A 397 -12.09 -21.76 -18.08
CA TRP A 397 -13.36 -21.09 -18.39
C TRP A 397 -14.29 -21.98 -19.21
N GLN A 398 -13.75 -22.86 -20.07
CA GLN A 398 -14.53 -23.84 -20.82
C GLN A 398 -15.18 -24.87 -19.88
N LEU A 399 -14.46 -25.36 -18.86
CA LEU A 399 -15.04 -26.20 -17.80
C LEU A 399 -16.16 -25.47 -17.06
N ALA A 400 -15.93 -24.20 -16.70
CA ALA A 400 -16.92 -23.37 -16.03
C ALA A 400 -18.18 -23.17 -16.88
N ALA A 401 -18.02 -22.85 -18.17
CA ALA A 401 -19.11 -22.71 -19.12
C ALA A 401 -19.90 -24.01 -19.27
N GLY A 402 -19.22 -25.14 -19.48
CA GLY A 402 -19.85 -26.45 -19.61
C GLY A 402 -20.71 -26.81 -18.41
N TYR A 403 -20.20 -26.57 -17.19
CA TYR A 403 -20.97 -26.81 -15.97
C TYR A 403 -22.17 -25.86 -15.81
N CYS A 404 -22.02 -24.60 -16.19
CA CYS A 404 -23.13 -23.64 -16.19
C CYS A 404 -24.27 -24.05 -17.13
N TYR A 405 -23.97 -24.65 -18.29
CA TYR A 405 -24.98 -25.24 -19.17
C TYR A 405 -25.57 -26.55 -18.60
N GLU A 406 -24.73 -27.40 -18.02
CA GLU A 406 -25.14 -28.68 -17.43
C GLU A 406 -26.23 -28.51 -16.36
N ILE A 407 -26.05 -27.52 -15.48
CA ILE A 407 -27.01 -27.25 -14.40
C ILE A 407 -28.13 -26.29 -14.81
N GLY A 408 -28.12 -25.79 -16.05
CA GLY A 408 -29.09 -24.83 -16.55
C GLY A 408 -28.94 -23.41 -15.97
N ALA A 409 -27.76 -23.03 -15.48
CA ALA A 409 -27.54 -21.71 -14.90
C ALA A 409 -27.63 -20.57 -15.94
N ILE A 410 -27.24 -20.84 -17.19
CA ILE A 410 -27.31 -19.88 -18.31
C ILE A 410 -28.68 -19.94 -18.99
N THR A 411 -29.19 -21.15 -19.23
CA THR A 411 -30.37 -21.45 -20.06
C THR A 411 -31.66 -21.59 -19.27
N LYS A 412 -31.62 -21.52 -17.93
CA LYS A 412 -32.71 -21.84 -16.96
C LYS A 412 -33.09 -23.31 -16.88
N GLU A 413 -32.84 -24.09 -17.91
CA GLU A 413 -32.97 -25.55 -17.95
C GLU A 413 -31.65 -26.18 -18.44
N PRO A 414 -31.29 -27.40 -17.98
CA PRO A 414 -30.08 -28.09 -18.45
C PRO A 414 -29.99 -28.18 -19.98
N ASP A 415 -28.87 -27.73 -20.54
CA ASP A 415 -28.51 -27.91 -21.96
C ASP A 415 -27.27 -28.79 -22.05
N LEU A 416 -27.50 -30.10 -22.14
CA LEU A 416 -26.43 -31.11 -22.08
C LEU A 416 -25.60 -31.15 -23.37
N ASP A 417 -26.17 -30.74 -24.51
CA ASP A 417 -25.44 -30.67 -25.78
C ASP A 417 -24.40 -29.54 -25.73
N GLN A 418 -24.77 -28.37 -25.21
CA GLN A 418 -23.81 -27.29 -24.97
C GLN A 418 -22.80 -27.66 -23.88
N ALA A 419 -23.25 -28.27 -22.79
CA ALA A 419 -22.35 -28.72 -21.71
C ALA A 419 -21.23 -29.63 -22.23
N VAL A 420 -21.60 -30.69 -22.96
CA VAL A 420 -20.65 -31.63 -23.55
C VAL A 420 -19.75 -30.95 -24.58
N THR A 421 -20.28 -30.03 -25.39
CA THR A 421 -19.47 -29.26 -26.35
C THR A 421 -18.36 -28.47 -25.65
N PHE A 422 -18.67 -27.76 -24.57
CA PHE A 422 -17.66 -27.03 -23.80
C PHE A 422 -16.68 -27.95 -23.08
N TYR A 423 -17.12 -29.09 -22.55
CA TYR A 423 -16.22 -30.08 -21.97
C TYR A 423 -15.27 -30.71 -23.00
N GLU A 424 -15.74 -30.95 -24.22
CA GLU A 424 -14.89 -31.38 -25.33
C GLU A 424 -13.84 -30.34 -25.71
N HIS A 425 -14.22 -29.05 -25.75
CA HIS A 425 -13.25 -27.96 -25.94
C HIS A 425 -12.22 -27.90 -24.82
N ALA A 426 -12.65 -28.02 -23.55
CA ALA A 426 -11.74 -28.04 -22.41
C ALA A 426 -10.75 -29.20 -22.47
N ARG A 427 -11.22 -30.40 -22.84
CA ARG A 427 -10.39 -31.60 -23.02
C ARG A 427 -9.36 -31.41 -24.14
N GLU A 428 -9.74 -30.79 -25.23
CA GLU A 428 -8.82 -30.50 -26.33
C GLU A 428 -7.76 -29.46 -25.91
N SER A 429 -8.17 -28.39 -25.21
CA SER A 429 -7.27 -27.38 -24.66
C SER A 429 -6.22 -28.01 -23.72
N ILE A 430 -6.64 -28.84 -22.77
CA ILE A 430 -5.71 -29.48 -21.82
C ILE A 430 -4.79 -30.50 -22.49
N ARG A 431 -5.28 -31.27 -23.49
CA ARG A 431 -4.45 -32.19 -24.28
C ARG A 431 -3.36 -31.46 -25.04
N ARG A 432 -3.65 -30.30 -25.62
CA ARG A 432 -2.64 -29.47 -26.28
C ARG A 432 -1.58 -29.01 -25.27
N LEU A 433 -1.98 -28.51 -24.10
CA LEU A 433 -1.05 -28.09 -23.05
C LEU A 433 -0.15 -29.22 -22.57
N ASN A 434 -0.72 -30.42 -22.36
CA ASN A 434 0.00 -31.59 -21.87
C ASN A 434 0.82 -32.33 -22.94
N THR A 435 0.83 -31.87 -24.19
CA THR A 435 1.65 -32.44 -25.28
C THR A 435 2.66 -31.47 -25.87
N ARG A 436 2.55 -30.17 -25.52
CA ARG A 436 3.39 -29.11 -26.05
C ARG A 436 4.69 -28.98 -25.24
N ASN A 437 5.83 -28.94 -25.92
CA ASN A 437 7.15 -28.84 -25.28
C ASN A 437 7.59 -27.37 -25.05
N ASP A 438 6.94 -26.41 -25.70
CA ASP A 438 7.12 -24.96 -25.50
C ASP A 438 6.10 -24.41 -24.48
N ASN A 439 6.25 -24.79 -23.21
CA ASN A 439 5.47 -24.19 -22.13
C ASN A 439 6.07 -22.87 -21.64
N TRP A 440 5.29 -22.09 -20.90
CA TRP A 440 5.68 -20.77 -20.39
C TRP A 440 6.82 -20.82 -19.36
N LEU A 441 7.07 -22.01 -18.79
CA LEU A 441 8.21 -22.25 -17.92
C LEU A 441 9.52 -22.48 -18.70
N GLY A 442 9.45 -22.66 -20.02
CA GLY A 442 10.63 -22.89 -20.86
C GLY A 442 11.42 -24.15 -20.50
N THR A 443 10.75 -25.16 -19.94
CA THR A 443 11.40 -26.42 -19.50
C THR A 443 11.83 -27.31 -20.67
N GLY A 444 11.13 -27.22 -21.80
CA GLY A 444 11.30 -28.12 -22.94
C GLY A 444 10.56 -29.45 -22.81
N GLU A 445 9.79 -29.62 -21.73
CA GLU A 445 8.96 -30.80 -21.44
C GLU A 445 7.50 -30.37 -21.32
N PRO A 446 6.49 -31.22 -21.60
CA PRO A 446 5.09 -30.85 -21.38
C PRO A 446 4.75 -30.58 -19.92
N LEU A 447 3.78 -29.69 -19.68
CA LEU A 447 3.17 -29.57 -18.36
C LEU A 447 2.33 -30.82 -18.09
N VAL A 448 2.19 -31.21 -16.83
CA VAL A 448 1.33 -32.32 -16.40
C VAL A 448 0.19 -31.75 -15.59
N ILE A 449 -0.85 -31.28 -16.27
CA ILE A 449 -2.04 -30.69 -15.64
C ILE A 449 -3.18 -31.73 -15.63
N PRO A 450 -3.93 -31.90 -14.53
CA PRO A 450 -5.06 -32.82 -14.46
C PRO A 450 -6.13 -32.57 -15.52
N ASP A 451 -6.60 -33.62 -16.19
CA ASP A 451 -7.67 -33.56 -17.20
C ASP A 451 -9.06 -33.77 -16.56
N GLU A 452 -9.56 -32.72 -15.90
CA GLU A 452 -10.90 -32.69 -15.29
C GLU A 452 -12.01 -32.90 -16.34
N ALA A 453 -11.81 -32.43 -17.57
CA ALA A 453 -12.81 -32.48 -18.62
C ALA A 453 -13.12 -33.92 -19.05
N SER A 454 -12.09 -34.77 -19.16
CA SER A 454 -12.28 -36.19 -19.48
C SER A 454 -13.14 -36.91 -18.43
N GLU A 455 -12.92 -36.68 -17.14
CA GLU A 455 -13.74 -37.30 -16.08
C GLU A 455 -15.20 -36.83 -16.12
N ARG A 456 -15.43 -35.54 -16.38
CA ARG A 456 -16.80 -35.01 -16.50
C ARG A 456 -17.55 -35.59 -17.70
N LEU A 457 -16.88 -35.76 -18.83
CA LEU A 457 -17.46 -36.34 -20.05
C LEU A 457 -17.94 -37.79 -19.84
N GLU A 458 -17.39 -38.52 -18.86
CA GLU A 458 -17.84 -39.89 -18.56
C GLU A 458 -19.29 -39.96 -18.08
N ALA A 459 -19.87 -38.85 -17.62
CA ALA A 459 -21.25 -38.77 -17.18
C ALA A 459 -22.29 -38.89 -18.30
N PHE A 460 -21.89 -38.68 -19.56
CA PHE A 460 -22.80 -38.49 -20.68
C PHE A 460 -22.74 -39.61 -21.72
N GLU A 461 -23.86 -39.82 -22.41
CA GLU A 461 -23.97 -40.69 -23.59
C GLU A 461 -24.79 -40.01 -24.68
N LEU A 462 -24.48 -40.32 -25.95
CA LEU A 462 -25.17 -39.76 -27.10
C LEU A 462 -26.32 -40.68 -27.51
N VAL A 463 -27.56 -40.19 -27.43
CA VAL A 463 -28.77 -40.94 -27.79
C VAL A 463 -29.62 -40.11 -28.74
N ASN A 464 -29.92 -40.66 -29.92
CA ASN A 464 -30.73 -39.99 -30.95
C ASN A 464 -30.22 -38.58 -31.35
N GLY A 465 -28.90 -38.37 -31.30
CA GLY A 465 -28.28 -37.09 -31.67
C GLY A 465 -28.25 -36.03 -30.56
N HIS A 466 -28.71 -36.35 -29.36
CA HIS A 466 -28.65 -35.49 -28.17
C HIS A 466 -27.93 -36.19 -27.02
N TYR A 467 -27.21 -35.42 -26.21
CA TYR A 467 -26.55 -35.93 -25.01
C TYR A 467 -27.53 -36.05 -23.85
N GLN A 468 -27.43 -37.16 -23.13
CA GLN A 468 -28.13 -37.39 -21.87
C GLN A 468 -27.17 -37.95 -20.82
N TYR A 469 -27.55 -37.87 -19.54
CA TYR A 469 -26.83 -38.56 -18.48
C TYR A 469 -26.95 -40.08 -18.67
N LYS A 470 -25.85 -40.80 -18.39
CA LYS A 470 -25.90 -42.26 -18.24
C LYS A 470 -26.79 -42.66 -17.07
N GLU A 471 -27.29 -43.89 -17.12
CA GLU A 471 -28.17 -44.44 -16.08
C GLU A 471 -27.56 -44.28 -14.68
N GLY A 472 -28.34 -43.71 -13.75
CA GLY A 472 -27.94 -43.49 -12.35
C GLY A 472 -27.17 -42.20 -12.08
N ILE A 473 -26.78 -41.45 -13.11
CA ILE A 473 -26.07 -40.17 -12.99
C ILE A 473 -27.05 -39.01 -13.10
N LYS A 474 -26.87 -37.98 -12.25
CA LYS A 474 -27.68 -36.75 -12.25
C LYS A 474 -26.86 -35.48 -12.48
N GLN A 475 -25.54 -35.61 -12.40
CA GLN A 475 -24.58 -34.53 -12.54
C GLN A 475 -23.20 -35.13 -12.82
N SER A 476 -22.38 -34.45 -13.62
CA SER A 476 -20.98 -34.77 -13.82
C SER A 476 -20.17 -34.51 -12.54
N SER A 477 -19.13 -35.31 -12.34
CA SER A 477 -18.23 -35.20 -11.19
C SER A 477 -16.79 -35.37 -11.63
N THR A 478 -15.86 -34.99 -10.77
CA THR A 478 -14.42 -35.12 -11.01
C THR A 478 -13.70 -35.42 -9.70
N THR A 479 -12.62 -36.20 -9.79
CA THR A 479 -11.62 -36.40 -8.75
C THR A 479 -10.43 -35.46 -8.91
N CYS A 480 -10.30 -34.81 -10.08
CA CYS A 480 -9.32 -33.78 -10.31
C CYS A 480 -9.57 -32.58 -9.38
N ASN A 481 -8.47 -31.93 -9.03
CA ASN A 481 -8.49 -30.69 -8.29
C ASN A 481 -9.34 -30.72 -7.00
N PRO A 482 -9.22 -31.75 -6.14
CA PRO A 482 -10.19 -32.04 -5.10
C PRO A 482 -10.30 -30.88 -4.10
N MET A 483 -11.53 -30.62 -3.64
CA MET A 483 -11.69 -29.83 -2.42
C MET A 483 -11.40 -30.74 -1.22
N PRO A 484 -10.54 -30.30 -0.30
CA PRO A 484 -10.25 -31.04 0.92
C PRO A 484 -11.53 -31.31 1.74
N PRO A 485 -11.81 -32.56 2.17
CA PRO A 485 -13.12 -32.96 2.71
C PRO A 485 -13.38 -32.58 4.18
N ALA A 486 -12.33 -32.32 4.96
CA ALA A 486 -12.40 -32.00 6.40
C ALA A 486 -12.64 -30.50 6.74
N TRP A 487 -13.11 -29.69 5.79
CA TRP A 487 -12.92 -28.25 5.83
C TRP A 487 -14.20 -27.50 6.18
N PRO A 488 -14.20 -26.62 7.20
CA PRO A 488 -15.30 -25.70 7.40
C PRO A 488 -15.33 -24.70 6.23
N GLN A 489 -16.55 -24.41 5.81
CA GLN A 489 -16.93 -23.52 4.72
C GLN A 489 -16.48 -22.04 4.95
N ASN A 490 -16.23 -21.69 6.22
CA ASN A 490 -15.93 -20.33 6.66
C ASN A 490 -14.49 -19.89 6.35
N SER A 491 -14.35 -18.68 5.82
CA SER A 491 -13.09 -18.15 5.30
C SER A 491 -12.19 -17.47 6.35
N VAL A 492 -11.38 -18.21 7.08
CA VAL A 492 -10.48 -17.60 8.07
C VAL A 492 -9.55 -16.55 7.42
N ASP A 493 -9.16 -15.52 8.18
CA ASP A 493 -8.18 -14.50 7.80
C ASP A 493 -7.03 -14.55 8.84
N VAL A 494 -6.32 -15.68 8.88
CA VAL A 494 -5.08 -15.74 9.67
C VAL A 494 -4.01 -15.14 8.78
N LEU A 495 -3.43 -14.02 9.21
CA LEU A 495 -2.21 -13.49 8.62
C LEU A 495 -1.16 -14.61 8.75
N GLU A 496 -0.66 -15.20 7.66
CA GLU A 496 0.51 -16.09 7.69
C GLU A 496 1.74 -15.22 7.49
N ILE A 497 2.50 -14.99 8.56
CA ILE A 497 3.82 -14.37 8.45
C ILE A 497 4.77 -15.46 7.94
N PHE A 498 5.30 -15.30 6.73
CA PHE A 498 6.43 -16.13 6.33
C PHE A 498 7.55 -15.95 7.36
N GLU A 499 8.29 -17.01 7.68
CA GLU A 499 9.35 -17.01 8.70
C GLU A 499 10.36 -15.85 8.55
N ASP A 500 10.43 -15.21 7.38
CA ASP A 500 11.28 -14.06 7.04
C ASP A 500 10.53 -12.79 6.52
N SER A 501 9.22 -12.65 6.75
CA SER A 501 8.41 -11.50 6.28
C SER A 501 7.73 -10.77 7.46
N THR A 502 7.29 -9.53 7.24
CA THR A 502 6.35 -8.84 8.15
C THR A 502 5.00 -8.54 7.53
N THR A 503 4.89 -8.75 6.23
CA THR A 503 3.61 -8.82 5.53
C THR A 503 3.20 -10.28 5.52
N GLY A 504 1.96 -10.56 5.88
CA GLY A 504 1.43 -11.92 5.88
C GLY A 504 0.25 -12.08 4.95
N TRP A 505 -0.08 -13.33 4.67
CA TRP A 505 -1.19 -13.72 3.80
C TRP A 505 -2.48 -13.87 4.59
N ARG A 506 -3.60 -13.39 4.06
CA ARG A 506 -4.91 -13.79 4.58
C ARG A 506 -5.22 -15.18 4.05
N THR A 507 -5.28 -16.19 4.92
CA THR A 507 -5.59 -17.57 4.50
C THR A 507 -6.80 -18.11 5.24
N ASN A 508 -7.70 -18.76 4.48
CA ASN A 508 -8.82 -19.49 5.04
C ASN A 508 -8.48 -20.91 5.54
N LYS A 509 -7.19 -21.29 5.48
CA LYS A 509 -6.80 -22.69 5.64
C LYS A 509 -5.44 -22.92 6.29
N TYR A 510 -5.47 -23.34 7.56
CA TYR A 510 -4.58 -24.35 8.15
C TYR A 510 -5.27 -25.04 9.33
N ASP A 511 -4.72 -26.16 9.81
CA ASP A 511 -5.24 -26.86 10.98
C ASP A 511 -5.16 -26.01 12.25
N TRP A 512 -5.87 -26.42 13.30
CA TRP A 512 -5.89 -25.69 14.58
C TRP A 512 -4.49 -25.45 15.17
N ASN A 513 -3.52 -26.34 14.94
CA ASN A 513 -2.16 -26.15 15.47
C ASN A 513 -1.45 -24.98 14.80
N PHE A 514 -1.68 -24.76 13.50
CA PHE A 514 -1.17 -23.58 12.80
C PHE A 514 -1.82 -22.30 13.34
N ILE A 515 -3.16 -22.27 13.47
CA ILE A 515 -3.87 -21.08 13.99
C ILE A 515 -3.33 -20.73 15.39
N GLN A 516 -3.10 -21.75 16.21
CA GLN A 516 -2.50 -21.59 17.53
C GLN A 516 -1.06 -21.07 17.46
N ARG A 517 -0.23 -21.57 16.53
CA ARG A 517 1.13 -21.06 16.29
C ARG A 517 1.13 -19.60 15.83
N GLU A 518 0.24 -19.23 14.93
CA GLU A 518 0.13 -17.84 14.47
C GLU A 518 -0.37 -16.92 15.58
N TRP A 519 -1.32 -17.36 16.41
CA TRP A 519 -1.65 -16.61 17.62
C TRP A 519 -0.46 -16.44 18.56
N ASP A 520 0.31 -17.51 18.78
CA ASP A 520 1.49 -17.47 19.63
C ASP A 520 2.54 -16.48 19.12
N THR A 521 2.59 -16.26 17.80
CA THR A 521 3.56 -15.38 17.13
C THR A 521 3.05 -13.96 16.96
N GLN A 522 1.81 -13.79 16.50
CA GLN A 522 1.29 -12.52 15.97
C GLN A 522 0.38 -11.78 16.93
N LYS A 523 -0.17 -12.50 17.92
CA LYS A 523 -1.06 -11.91 18.92
C LYS A 523 -2.30 -11.23 18.31
N TYR A 524 -2.66 -11.63 17.10
CA TYR A 524 -3.82 -11.18 16.33
C TYR A 524 -4.36 -12.33 15.48
N LEU A 525 -5.68 -12.50 15.43
CA LEU A 525 -6.36 -13.40 14.50
C LEU A 525 -7.59 -12.69 13.91
N SER A 526 -7.82 -12.84 12.61
CA SER A 526 -9.05 -12.41 11.95
C SER A 526 -9.75 -13.62 11.33
N PHE A 527 -11.07 -13.65 11.38
CA PHE A 527 -11.89 -14.69 10.77
C PHE A 527 -12.92 -13.94 9.93
N ILE A 528 -12.79 -13.98 8.61
CA ILE A 528 -13.83 -13.44 7.74
C ILE A 528 -14.86 -14.57 7.49
N ILE A 529 -16.12 -14.23 7.35
CA ILE A 529 -17.19 -15.19 7.10
C ILE A 529 -17.77 -14.87 5.72
N TYR A 530 -17.25 -15.54 4.70
CA TYR A 530 -17.73 -15.37 3.33
C TYR A 530 -18.98 -16.22 3.04
N ASP A 531 -19.15 -17.40 3.64
CA ASP A 531 -20.35 -18.25 3.53
C ASP A 531 -20.95 -18.60 4.92
N ASN A 532 -22.18 -19.11 4.92
CA ASN A 532 -22.91 -19.49 6.13
C ASN A 532 -22.94 -18.37 7.21
N ARG A 533 -22.99 -17.11 6.75
CA ARG A 533 -23.14 -15.94 7.60
C ARG A 533 -24.38 -16.13 8.45
N GLN A 534 -24.17 -16.04 9.76
CA GLN A 534 -25.19 -16.22 10.75
C GLN A 534 -25.58 -14.87 11.31
N SER A 535 -26.84 -14.77 11.68
CA SER A 535 -27.36 -13.65 12.45
C SER A 535 -27.57 -14.11 13.88
N ILE A 536 -27.28 -13.22 14.82
CA ILE A 536 -27.75 -13.34 16.19
C ILE A 536 -29.02 -12.49 16.24
N GLU A 537 -30.15 -13.18 16.26
CA GLU A 537 -31.50 -12.58 16.18
C GLU A 537 -31.62 -11.38 17.14
N ASN A 538 -32.12 -10.25 16.64
CA ASN A 538 -32.30 -9.00 17.38
C ASN A 538 -31.00 -8.36 17.93
N VAL A 539 -29.80 -8.80 17.51
CA VAL A 539 -28.53 -8.29 18.04
C VAL A 539 -27.58 -7.83 16.94
N ILE A 540 -27.23 -8.72 16.01
CA ILE A 540 -26.33 -8.45 14.87
C ILE A 540 -26.67 -9.39 13.72
N TYR A 541 -26.79 -8.84 12.52
CA TYR A 541 -27.26 -9.55 11.34
C TYR A 541 -26.14 -9.76 10.34
N ASP A 542 -26.16 -10.88 9.63
CA ASP A 542 -25.19 -11.19 8.58
C ASP A 542 -23.73 -10.98 9.05
N VAL A 543 -23.38 -11.63 10.16
CA VAL A 543 -22.04 -11.52 10.77
C VAL A 543 -21.00 -11.99 9.75
N TYR A 544 -20.14 -11.07 9.34
CA TYR A 544 -19.14 -11.29 8.29
C TYR A 544 -17.70 -11.33 8.81
N SER A 545 -17.44 -11.01 10.08
CA SER A 545 -16.09 -11.14 10.64
C SER A 545 -16.06 -11.33 12.16
N ILE A 546 -15.12 -12.13 12.65
CA ILE A 546 -14.73 -12.30 14.05
C ILE A 546 -13.23 -12.02 14.17
N VAL A 547 -12.81 -11.13 15.07
CA VAL A 547 -11.40 -10.77 15.24
C VAL A 547 -10.98 -10.95 16.69
N MET A 548 -9.81 -11.53 16.94
CA MET A 548 -9.20 -11.65 18.25
C MET A 548 -7.91 -10.84 18.30
N PHE A 549 -7.78 -9.97 19.29
CA PHE A 549 -6.63 -9.09 19.48
C PHE A 549 -6.06 -9.27 20.90
N HIS A 550 -4.74 -9.37 21.04
CA HIS A 550 -4.08 -9.47 22.34
C HIS A 550 -3.84 -8.09 22.96
N ASN A 551 -4.25 -7.92 24.22
CA ASN A 551 -3.92 -6.73 24.99
C ASN A 551 -2.70 -7.03 25.87
N GLU A 552 -1.51 -6.67 25.37
CA GLU A 552 -0.23 -7.01 26.00
C GLU A 552 -0.11 -6.54 27.45
N ASP A 553 -0.60 -5.32 27.75
CA ASP A 553 -0.52 -4.72 29.08
C ASP A 553 -1.28 -5.52 30.16
N LYS A 554 -2.34 -6.22 29.75
CA LYS A 554 -3.27 -6.92 30.66
C LYS A 554 -3.17 -8.44 30.55
N ASN A 555 -2.37 -8.96 29.62
CA ASN A 555 -2.24 -10.38 29.29
C ASN A 555 -3.60 -11.06 29.05
N ASN A 556 -4.45 -10.41 28.26
CA ASN A 556 -5.80 -10.87 27.92
C ASN A 556 -6.10 -10.57 26.46
N CYS A 557 -7.29 -10.92 25.96
CA CYS A 557 -7.66 -10.65 24.57
C CYS A 557 -9.01 -9.97 24.44
N THR A 558 -9.18 -9.20 23.37
CA THR A 558 -10.45 -8.63 22.94
C THR A 558 -10.95 -9.40 21.73
N ILE A 559 -12.20 -9.88 21.79
CA ILE A 559 -12.91 -10.43 20.63
C ILE A 559 -13.83 -9.37 20.05
N TYR A 560 -13.82 -9.22 18.73
CA TYR A 560 -14.71 -8.36 17.95
C TYR A 560 -15.60 -9.22 17.04
N LEU A 561 -16.87 -8.82 16.88
CA LEU A 561 -17.82 -9.37 15.93
C LEU A 561 -18.33 -8.24 15.04
N TYR A 562 -18.35 -8.46 13.74
CA TYR A 562 -18.75 -7.49 12.72
C TYR A 562 -19.93 -8.00 11.91
N GLY A 563 -20.93 -7.15 11.71
CA GLY A 563 -22.14 -7.44 10.95
C GLY A 563 -22.97 -6.19 10.71
N TYR A 564 -24.23 -6.38 10.35
CA TYR A 564 -25.21 -5.36 9.98
C TYR A 564 -26.43 -5.36 10.92
N ILE A 565 -27.36 -4.44 10.66
CA ILE A 565 -28.65 -4.27 11.37
C ILE A 565 -29.79 -4.69 10.41
N GLU A 566 -30.83 -5.37 10.90
CA GLU A 566 -31.88 -5.96 10.03
C GLU A 566 -32.91 -4.97 9.49
N GLU A 567 -33.21 -3.83 10.14
CA GLU A 567 -34.27 -2.94 9.64
C GLU A 567 -34.07 -1.43 9.87
N PRO A 568 -34.45 -0.57 8.89
CA PRO A 568 -34.41 0.90 8.98
C PRO A 568 -35.57 1.51 9.78
N SER A 569 -36.45 0.69 10.37
CA SER A 569 -37.69 1.15 11.02
C SER A 569 -37.48 1.71 12.43
N GLU A 570 -36.34 1.40 13.07
CA GLU A 570 -35.89 2.00 14.34
C GLU A 570 -34.89 3.15 14.17
N LEU A 571 -34.84 3.76 12.98
CA LEU A 571 -33.99 4.93 12.76
C LEU A 571 -34.59 6.14 13.51
N ASP A 572 -33.78 6.76 14.37
CA ASP A 572 -33.86 8.19 14.64
C ASP A 572 -33.89 8.90 13.28
N GLU A 573 -34.82 9.83 13.06
CA GLU A 573 -35.13 10.46 11.76
C GLU A 573 -33.92 11.15 11.09
N ASN A 574 -32.77 11.18 11.77
CA ASN A 574 -31.51 11.80 11.35
C ASN A 574 -30.45 10.83 10.79
N VAL A 575 -30.77 9.54 10.60
CA VAL A 575 -29.78 8.51 10.23
C VAL A 575 -30.09 7.92 8.84
N ASP A 576 -29.16 8.05 7.90
CA ASP A 576 -29.30 7.62 6.49
C ASP A 576 -29.38 6.07 6.40
N PRO A 577 -30.41 5.50 5.75
CA PRO A 577 -30.65 4.05 5.69
C PRO A 577 -29.61 3.22 4.89
N ARG A 578 -28.52 3.81 4.38
CA ARG A 578 -27.46 3.10 3.64
C ARG A 578 -26.40 2.49 4.58
N VAL A 579 -26.71 1.30 5.12
CA VAL A 579 -25.81 0.26 5.68
C VAL A 579 -24.74 0.76 6.68
N TYR A 580 -25.08 0.82 7.98
CA TYR A 580 -24.08 0.94 9.04
C TYR A 580 -23.49 -0.43 9.42
N GLU A 581 -22.16 -0.51 9.48
CA GLU A 581 -21.44 -1.64 10.10
C GLU A 581 -21.60 -1.54 11.62
N ILE A 582 -22.13 -2.60 12.25
CA ILE A 582 -22.20 -2.72 13.72
C ILE A 582 -21.06 -3.62 14.19
N ARG A 583 -20.40 -3.19 15.26
CA ARG A 583 -19.33 -3.94 15.93
C ARG A 583 -19.73 -4.24 17.37
N TYR A 584 -19.66 -5.51 17.77
CA TYR A 584 -19.68 -5.91 19.17
C TYR A 584 -18.28 -6.33 19.62
N PHE A 585 -17.90 -6.04 20.87
CA PHE A 585 -16.62 -6.52 21.40
C PHE A 585 -16.66 -6.88 22.88
N LYS A 586 -15.75 -7.76 23.31
CA LYS A 586 -15.62 -8.21 24.70
C LYS A 586 -14.19 -8.57 25.04
N GLU A 587 -13.71 -8.06 26.18
CA GLU A 587 -12.42 -8.44 26.78
C GLU A 587 -12.60 -9.75 27.58
N MET A 588 -11.69 -10.72 27.40
CA MET A 588 -11.71 -12.02 28.08
C MET A 588 -10.30 -12.61 28.20
N SER A 589 -10.13 -13.70 28.96
CA SER A 589 -8.82 -14.34 29.05
C SER A 589 -8.42 -15.01 27.73
N ILE A 590 -7.11 -15.10 27.45
CA ILE A 590 -6.60 -15.72 26.21
C ILE A 590 -7.15 -17.14 26.00
N PRO A 591 -7.20 -18.03 27.02
CA PRO A 591 -7.77 -19.37 26.84
C PRO A 591 -9.26 -19.37 26.50
N GLU A 592 -10.04 -18.44 27.06
CA GLU A 592 -11.47 -18.30 26.74
C GLU A 592 -11.68 -17.79 25.31
N GLY A 593 -10.89 -16.80 24.88
CA GLY A 593 -10.91 -16.30 23.50
C GLY A 593 -10.56 -17.38 22.49
N LEU A 594 -9.47 -18.13 22.72
CA LEU A 594 -9.07 -19.25 21.85
C LEU A 594 -10.12 -20.36 21.84
N ALA A 595 -10.77 -20.67 22.96
CA ALA A 595 -11.84 -21.67 23.01
C ALA A 595 -13.08 -21.24 22.20
N LEU A 596 -13.44 -19.96 22.25
CA LEU A 596 -14.51 -19.38 21.44
C LEU A 596 -14.18 -19.48 19.95
N ILE A 597 -12.99 -19.04 19.56
CA ILE A 597 -12.49 -19.12 18.19
C ILE A 597 -12.44 -20.58 17.71
N LYS A 598 -12.01 -21.51 18.56
CA LYS A 598 -11.98 -22.94 18.25
C LYS A 598 -13.38 -23.50 18.02
N ASN A 599 -14.34 -23.14 18.85
CA ASN A 599 -15.72 -23.60 18.70
C ASN A 599 -16.36 -23.06 17.42
N PHE A 600 -16.07 -21.79 17.07
CA PHE A 600 -16.47 -21.23 15.78
C PHE A 600 -15.81 -21.97 14.61
N TYR A 601 -14.51 -22.28 14.72
CA TYR A 601 -13.79 -23.06 13.70
C TYR A 601 -14.35 -24.48 13.52
N ASP A 602 -14.58 -25.23 14.60
CA ASP A 602 -15.04 -26.61 14.54
C ASP A 602 -16.52 -26.74 14.15
N ASN A 603 -17.37 -25.81 14.58
CA ASN A 603 -18.83 -25.96 14.54
C ASN A 603 -19.58 -24.79 13.89
N ALA A 604 -18.89 -23.78 13.36
CA ALA A 604 -19.46 -22.53 12.83
C ALA A 604 -20.40 -21.82 13.82
N THR A 605 -20.26 -22.02 15.13
CA THR A 605 -21.19 -21.47 16.12
C THR A 605 -20.76 -20.08 16.58
N LEU A 606 -21.61 -19.07 16.38
CA LEU A 606 -21.38 -17.72 16.89
C LEU A 606 -21.48 -17.67 18.44
N PRO A 607 -20.77 -16.74 19.11
CA PRO A 607 -20.86 -16.60 20.55
C PRO A 607 -22.21 -16.01 20.99
N VAL A 608 -22.61 -16.33 22.22
CA VAL A 608 -23.76 -15.69 22.86
C VAL A 608 -23.38 -14.26 23.27
N ILE A 609 -24.15 -13.28 22.78
CA ILE A 609 -24.00 -11.88 23.15
C ILE A 609 -24.84 -11.62 24.41
N ASP A 610 -24.17 -11.18 25.47
CA ASP A 610 -24.72 -10.83 26.78
C ASP A 610 -24.36 -9.39 27.14
N GLU A 611 -24.80 -8.91 28.31
CA GLU A 611 -24.56 -7.54 28.81
C GLU A 611 -23.07 -7.14 28.93
N ARG A 612 -22.15 -8.09 28.79
CA ARG A 612 -20.70 -7.85 28.87
C ARG A 612 -20.08 -7.54 27.50
N TRP A 613 -20.85 -7.59 26.42
CA TRP A 613 -20.42 -7.16 25.09
C TRP A 613 -20.80 -5.71 24.86
N GLU A 614 -19.85 -4.90 24.40
CA GLU A 614 -20.05 -3.49 24.09
C GLU A 614 -20.33 -3.29 22.59
N LYS A 615 -21.22 -2.34 22.24
CA LYS A 615 -21.68 -2.06 20.85
C LYS A 615 -21.10 -0.74 20.31
N GLN A 616 -20.66 -0.72 19.06
CA GLN A 616 -20.19 0.46 18.31
C GLN A 616 -20.73 0.49 16.87
N TYR A 617 -20.86 1.68 16.27
CA TYR A 617 -21.31 1.90 14.88
C TYR A 617 -20.17 2.46 14.02
N LYS A 618 -20.04 2.01 12.76
CA LYS A 618 -19.06 2.49 11.78
C LYS A 618 -19.76 2.92 10.48
N ASN A 619 -19.52 4.16 10.05
CA ASN A 619 -20.08 4.78 8.84
C ASN A 619 -19.25 4.35 7.61
N THR A 620 -19.87 3.96 6.48
CA THR A 620 -19.16 3.33 5.33
C THR A 620 -19.02 4.18 4.06
N THR A 621 -19.44 5.45 4.02
CA THR A 621 -19.22 6.31 2.84
C THR A 621 -17.82 6.93 2.87
N PRO A 622 -17.00 6.82 1.80
CA PRO A 622 -15.77 7.59 1.71
C PRO A 622 -16.10 9.09 1.61
N PRO A 623 -15.36 9.99 2.28
CA PRO A 623 -15.63 11.42 2.20
C PRO A 623 -15.40 11.93 0.77
N ARG A 624 -16.30 12.80 0.29
CA ARG A 624 -16.11 13.59 -0.94
C ARG A 624 -14.80 14.37 -0.84
N GLU A 625 -14.09 14.56 -1.94
CA GLU A 625 -12.83 15.29 -1.93
C GLU A 625 -13.11 16.80 -1.79
N TYR A 626 -12.78 17.36 -0.62
CA TYR A 626 -12.89 18.79 -0.33
C TYR A 626 -11.54 19.49 -0.48
N VAL A 627 -11.57 20.74 -0.92
CA VAL A 627 -10.41 21.64 -0.95
C VAL A 627 -10.62 22.82 0.00
N LEU A 628 -9.54 23.24 0.66
CA LEU A 628 -9.41 24.55 1.30
C LEU A 628 -8.68 25.47 0.32
N THR A 629 -9.24 26.61 0.00
CA THR A 629 -8.57 27.68 -0.74
C THR A 629 -8.28 28.83 0.21
N CYS A 630 -7.04 29.33 0.24
CA CYS A 630 -6.68 30.56 0.93
C CYS A 630 -6.25 31.57 -0.14
N ASP A 631 -7.03 32.63 -0.32
CA ASP A 631 -6.93 33.57 -1.44
C ASP A 631 -6.94 32.86 -2.81
N ASN A 632 -5.75 32.56 -3.38
CA ASN A 632 -5.60 31.86 -4.66
C ASN A 632 -4.96 30.47 -4.55
N ASP A 633 -4.48 30.07 -3.36
CA ASP A 633 -3.78 28.80 -3.15
C ASP A 633 -4.77 27.70 -2.74
N ILE A 634 -4.71 26.56 -3.42
CA ILE A 634 -5.65 25.43 -3.25
C ILE A 634 -4.95 24.26 -2.54
N PHE A 635 -5.60 23.74 -1.49
CA PHE A 635 -5.14 22.61 -0.68
C PHE A 635 -6.22 21.52 -0.67
N TYR A 636 -5.91 20.33 -1.19
CA TYR A 636 -6.83 19.19 -1.18
C TYR A 636 -6.84 18.53 0.20
N LEU A 637 -7.93 18.67 0.95
CA LEU A 637 -8.00 18.32 2.37
C LEU A 637 -7.84 16.81 2.65
N ASN A 638 -8.16 15.95 1.70
CA ASN A 638 -7.91 14.50 1.77
C ASN A 638 -6.42 14.13 1.70
N GLN A 639 -5.57 15.03 1.19
CA GLN A 639 -4.11 14.87 1.16
C GLN A 639 -3.45 15.29 2.49
N TYR A 640 -4.24 15.72 3.49
CA TYR A 640 -3.75 16.17 4.78
C TYR A 640 -4.56 15.54 5.93
N GLU A 641 -3.92 14.68 6.72
CA GLU A 641 -4.51 14.03 7.89
C GLU A 641 -4.96 15.02 9.00
N LEU A 642 -4.35 16.21 9.07
CA LEU A 642 -4.76 17.31 9.97
C LEU A 642 -5.52 18.43 9.24
N SER A 643 -6.32 18.09 8.25
CA SER A 643 -7.22 19.02 7.53
C SER A 643 -8.04 19.91 8.48
N ASN A 644 -8.43 19.38 9.65
CA ASN A 644 -9.14 20.13 10.68
C ASN A 644 -8.30 21.24 11.33
N GLN A 645 -7.00 21.02 11.52
CA GLN A 645 -6.11 22.04 12.04
C GLN A 645 -5.81 23.08 10.96
N MET A 646 -5.66 22.66 9.71
CA MET A 646 -5.46 23.58 8.58
C MET A 646 -6.63 24.55 8.41
N ILE A 647 -7.87 24.07 8.50
CA ILE A 647 -9.07 24.92 8.46
C ILE A 647 -9.07 25.90 9.65
N LYS A 648 -8.71 25.46 10.85
CA LYS A 648 -8.61 26.35 12.03
C LYS A 648 -7.56 27.44 11.84
N ASP A 649 -6.37 27.07 11.36
CA ASP A 649 -5.27 28.01 11.12
C ASP A 649 -5.64 29.02 10.02
N ALA A 650 -6.34 28.57 8.96
CA ALA A 650 -6.86 29.43 7.90
C ALA A 650 -7.94 30.40 8.42
N LEU A 651 -8.85 29.93 9.29
CA LEU A 651 -9.88 30.74 9.95
C LEU A 651 -9.25 31.82 10.84
N GLU A 652 -8.22 31.47 11.60
CA GLU A 652 -7.42 32.45 12.37
C GLU A 652 -6.69 33.43 11.46
N GLY A 653 -6.18 32.94 10.32
CA GLY A 653 -5.54 33.74 9.27
C GLY A 653 -6.47 34.82 8.72
N VAL A 654 -7.68 34.47 8.27
CA VAL A 654 -8.64 35.45 7.73
C VAL A 654 -9.14 36.42 8.82
N ALA A 655 -9.35 35.95 10.06
CA ALA A 655 -9.77 36.79 11.18
C ALA A 655 -8.73 37.86 11.56
N ASN A 656 -7.44 37.52 11.43
CA ASN A 656 -6.33 38.43 11.74
C ASN A 656 -5.88 39.26 10.52
N GLY A 657 -6.48 39.07 9.34
CA GLY A 657 -6.14 39.78 8.11
C GLY A 657 -4.87 39.27 7.41
N THR A 658 -4.54 37.99 7.61
CA THR A 658 -3.47 37.27 6.91
C THR A 658 -3.93 36.81 5.52
N TYR A 659 -5.21 36.47 5.40
CA TYR A 659 -5.89 36.15 4.13
C TYR A 659 -7.06 37.11 3.94
N ASP A 660 -7.36 37.45 2.70
CA ASP A 660 -8.54 38.27 2.36
C ASP A 660 -9.79 37.39 2.33
N ILE A 661 -9.67 36.15 1.82
CA ILE A 661 -10.75 35.17 1.75
C ILE A 661 -10.22 33.74 1.92
N ILE A 662 -11.01 32.89 2.57
CA ILE A 662 -10.82 31.44 2.49
C ILE A 662 -12.09 30.77 1.98
N ALA A 663 -11.95 29.65 1.29
CA ALA A 663 -13.08 28.85 0.83
C ALA A 663 -12.87 27.37 1.18
N VAL A 664 -13.93 26.69 1.59
CA VAL A 664 -13.94 25.23 1.81
C VAL A 664 -15.06 24.64 1.00
N ARG A 665 -14.72 23.87 -0.03
CA ARG A 665 -15.67 23.42 -1.08
C ARG A 665 -15.26 22.08 -1.69
N PRO A 666 -16.15 21.38 -2.40
CA PRO A 666 -15.75 20.23 -3.23
C PRO A 666 -14.64 20.59 -4.23
N SER A 667 -13.78 19.63 -4.55
CA SER A 667 -12.64 19.82 -5.46
C SER A 667 -13.09 20.18 -6.88
N ASN A 668 -14.11 19.49 -7.39
CA ASN A 668 -14.80 19.81 -8.63
C ASN A 668 -16.01 20.72 -8.36
N LEU A 669 -16.14 21.81 -9.12
CA LEU A 669 -17.20 22.80 -8.94
C LEU A 669 -18.57 22.31 -9.41
N ASP A 670 -18.59 21.28 -10.27
CA ASP A 670 -19.80 20.64 -10.77
C ASP A 670 -20.31 19.53 -9.81
N ASP A 671 -19.54 19.19 -8.78
CA ASP A 671 -19.95 18.18 -7.81
C ASP A 671 -20.98 18.77 -6.82
N PRO A 672 -22.09 18.05 -6.57
CA PRO A 672 -23.07 18.48 -5.57
C PRO A 672 -22.44 18.52 -4.17
N GLY A 673 -22.67 19.60 -3.43
CA GLY A 673 -22.07 19.76 -2.10
C GLY A 673 -22.27 21.13 -1.46
N ILE A 674 -21.82 21.23 -0.21
CA ILE A 674 -21.88 22.44 0.60
C ILE A 674 -20.54 23.18 0.49
N SER A 675 -20.56 24.45 0.08
CA SER A 675 -19.38 25.30 -0.04
C SER A 675 -19.45 26.49 0.91
N TYR A 676 -18.37 26.74 1.64
CA TYR A 676 -18.20 27.88 2.53
C TYR A 676 -17.22 28.87 1.92
N PHE A 677 -17.57 30.15 1.88
CA PHE A 677 -16.69 31.25 1.54
C PHE A 677 -16.69 32.23 2.70
N ILE A 678 -15.50 32.55 3.21
CA ILE A 678 -15.33 33.26 4.47
C ILE A 678 -14.38 34.41 4.21
N GLU A 679 -14.92 35.61 4.28
CA GLU A 679 -14.19 36.85 4.06
C GLU A 679 -14.24 37.73 5.30
N ARG A 680 -13.30 38.68 5.37
CA ARG A 680 -13.22 39.57 6.51
C ARG A 680 -14.32 40.64 6.50
N GLY A 681 -15.11 40.69 7.56
CA GLY A 681 -16.11 41.73 7.81
C GLY A 681 -15.56 42.92 8.61
N LYS A 682 -16.45 43.80 9.10
CA LYS A 682 -16.06 44.93 9.95
C LYS A 682 -15.62 44.44 11.35
N GLY A 683 -14.40 44.79 11.76
CA GLY A 683 -13.86 44.44 13.08
C GLY A 683 -13.30 43.01 13.13
N LYS A 684 -13.73 42.21 14.11
CA LYS A 684 -13.40 40.77 14.24
C LYS A 684 -14.46 39.85 13.65
N ASN A 685 -15.50 40.40 13.02
CA ASN A 685 -16.55 39.61 12.39
C ASN A 685 -16.07 39.09 11.03
N LEU A 686 -16.45 37.86 10.72
CA LEU A 686 -16.29 37.24 9.41
C LEU A 686 -17.64 37.21 8.69
N HIS A 687 -17.65 37.53 7.41
CA HIS A 687 -18.80 37.35 6.53
C HIS A 687 -18.71 35.97 5.91
N ILE A 688 -19.74 35.16 6.12
CA ILE A 688 -19.78 33.76 5.70
C ILE A 688 -20.86 33.63 4.66
N SER A 689 -20.48 33.20 3.46
CA SER A 689 -21.40 32.82 2.38
C SER A 689 -21.40 31.30 2.24
N LEU A 690 -22.58 30.71 2.36
CA LEU A 690 -22.83 29.29 2.21
C LEU A 690 -23.52 29.06 0.87
N TYR A 691 -23.00 28.15 0.04
CA TYR A 691 -23.59 27.76 -1.23
C TYR A 691 -23.86 26.26 -1.24
N ILE A 692 -25.04 25.88 -1.76
CA ILE A 692 -25.50 24.49 -1.76
C ILE A 692 -25.86 24.09 -3.20
N THR A 693 -25.28 22.97 -3.66
CA THR A 693 -25.54 22.35 -4.97
C THR A 693 -26.15 20.96 -4.75
N ILE A 694 -27.28 20.64 -5.41
CA ILE A 694 -28.07 19.40 -5.21
C ILE A 694 -28.02 18.52 -6.47
N GLU A 695 -28.22 17.20 -6.31
CA GLU A 695 -27.89 16.12 -7.26
C GLU A 695 -28.97 15.82 -8.34
N ASP A 696 -30.10 16.54 -8.39
CA ASP A 696 -31.23 16.24 -9.30
C ASP A 696 -31.38 17.23 -10.49
N ASP A 697 -31.24 16.66 -11.69
CA ASP A 697 -31.74 17.01 -13.04
C ASP A 697 -31.55 18.40 -13.68
N VAL A 698 -30.84 18.36 -14.83
CA VAL A 698 -31.00 19.08 -16.11
C VAL A 698 -31.97 20.28 -16.14
N GLU A 699 -31.40 21.45 -16.45
CA GLU A 699 -32.00 22.77 -16.70
C GLU A 699 -32.22 23.66 -15.46
N ASP A 700 -31.31 24.63 -15.34
CA ASP A 700 -31.21 25.78 -14.42
C ASP A 700 -30.45 25.59 -13.08
N ASP A 701 -29.28 26.24 -13.01
CA ASP A 701 -28.44 26.42 -11.81
C ASP A 701 -29.26 26.83 -10.57
N ILE A 702 -29.64 25.92 -9.68
CA ILE A 702 -30.15 26.30 -8.36
C ILE A 702 -28.99 26.30 -7.36
N VAL A 703 -28.45 27.50 -7.16
CA VAL A 703 -27.50 27.85 -6.09
C VAL A 703 -28.31 28.45 -4.95
N TYR A 704 -28.58 27.69 -3.88
CA TYR A 704 -29.08 28.30 -2.64
C TYR A 704 -27.92 28.99 -1.94
N GLY A 705 -27.96 30.33 -1.87
CA GLY A 705 -26.97 31.13 -1.16
C GLY A 705 -27.51 31.57 0.20
N PHE A 706 -26.80 31.31 1.29
CA PHE A 706 -27.10 31.87 2.60
C PHE A 706 -25.93 32.72 3.08
N LYS A 707 -26.23 33.78 3.84
CA LYS A 707 -25.21 34.67 4.41
C LYS A 707 -25.39 34.82 5.90
N ARG A 708 -24.27 34.88 6.62
CA ARG A 708 -24.24 35.15 8.06
C ARG A 708 -22.96 35.88 8.44
N GLU A 709 -23.05 36.77 9.43
CA GLU A 709 -21.87 37.29 10.12
C GLU A 709 -21.63 36.53 11.43
N SER A 710 -20.38 36.15 11.70
CA SER A 710 -19.98 35.57 12.99
C SER A 710 -18.53 35.89 13.31
N SER A 711 -18.22 36.08 14.60
CA SER A 711 -16.85 36.21 15.11
C SER A 711 -16.39 34.97 15.90
N ASN A 712 -17.23 33.93 16.01
CA ASN A 712 -16.91 32.71 16.73
C ASN A 712 -16.29 31.67 15.79
N LEU A 713 -14.96 31.64 15.74
CA LEU A 713 -14.20 30.70 14.90
C LEU A 713 -14.47 29.23 15.24
N THR A 714 -14.80 28.93 16.50
CA THR A 714 -15.12 27.56 16.92
C THR A 714 -16.42 27.07 16.29
N SER A 715 -17.45 27.91 16.27
CA SER A 715 -18.73 27.59 15.62
C SER A 715 -18.57 27.47 14.12
N ILE A 716 -17.80 28.37 13.49
CA ILE A 716 -17.55 28.33 12.04
C ILE A 716 -16.81 27.05 11.66
N ASN A 717 -15.75 26.71 12.39
CA ASN A 717 -15.02 25.46 12.18
C ASN A 717 -15.94 24.25 12.38
N TYR A 718 -16.77 24.24 13.43
CA TYR A 718 -17.72 23.16 13.67
C TYR A 718 -18.68 22.96 12.49
N TRP A 719 -19.26 24.03 11.92
CA TRP A 719 -20.16 23.93 10.76
C TRP A 719 -19.47 23.34 9.54
N ILE A 720 -18.26 23.83 9.22
CA ILE A 720 -17.46 23.32 8.10
C ILE A 720 -17.19 21.81 8.28
N GLN A 721 -16.82 21.41 9.49
CA GLN A 721 -16.48 20.02 9.81
C GLN A 721 -17.68 19.08 9.73
N GLU A 722 -18.84 19.51 10.26
CA GLU A 722 -20.09 18.77 10.16
C GLU A 722 -20.51 18.60 8.70
N SER A 723 -20.35 19.65 7.88
CA SER A 723 -20.64 19.57 6.44
C SER A 723 -19.69 18.68 5.65
N ILE A 724 -18.37 18.72 5.90
CA ILE A 724 -17.41 17.82 5.20
C ILE A 724 -17.65 16.36 5.57
N THR A 725 -17.93 16.08 6.85
CA THR A 725 -18.02 14.70 7.37
C THR A 725 -19.36 14.05 7.10
N SER A 726 -20.45 14.83 7.15
CA SER A 726 -21.83 14.29 7.13
C SER A 726 -22.74 14.94 6.11
N ASN A 727 -22.22 15.83 5.25
CA ASN A 727 -22.97 16.58 4.24
C ASN A 727 -24.21 17.31 4.80
N LYS A 728 -24.14 17.69 6.07
CA LYS A 728 -25.25 18.31 6.81
C LYS A 728 -25.08 19.82 6.84
N LEU A 729 -26.20 20.53 6.66
CA LEU A 729 -26.25 21.98 6.76
C LEU A 729 -26.25 22.43 8.22
N PRO A 730 -25.63 23.58 8.55
CA PRO A 730 -25.82 24.20 9.85
C PRO A 730 -27.28 24.61 10.02
N ASP A 731 -27.72 24.84 11.26
CA ASP A 731 -29.03 25.45 11.51
C ASP A 731 -29.12 26.81 10.80
N LEU A 732 -30.02 26.89 9.81
CA LEU A 732 -30.20 28.05 8.93
C LEU A 732 -31.23 29.06 9.46
N SER A 733 -31.84 28.82 10.62
CA SER A 733 -32.87 29.71 11.20
C SER A 733 -32.39 31.16 11.40
N ASP A 734 -31.09 31.34 11.67
CA ASP A 734 -30.42 32.64 11.87
C ASP A 734 -29.61 33.11 10.64
N TRP A 735 -29.77 32.47 9.47
CA TRP A 735 -29.05 32.83 8.25
C TRP A 735 -29.93 33.63 7.29
N GLU A 736 -29.35 34.61 6.60
CA GLU A 736 -30.06 35.40 5.60
C GLU A 736 -30.03 34.66 4.26
N GLU A 737 -31.21 34.30 3.74
CA GLU A 737 -31.35 33.68 2.41
C GLU A 737 -31.09 34.73 1.31
N VAL A 738 -30.11 34.45 0.45
CA VAL A 738 -29.78 35.25 -0.73
C VAL A 738 -30.52 34.66 -1.93
N LYS A 739 -31.73 35.13 -2.19
CA LYS A 739 -32.44 34.76 -3.43
C LYS A 739 -31.73 35.33 -4.65
N LYS A 740 -31.63 34.53 -5.72
CA LYS A 740 -31.24 35.01 -7.05
C LYS A 740 -32.00 36.30 -7.34
N LYS A 741 -31.28 37.41 -7.61
CA LYS A 741 -31.88 38.49 -8.38
C LYS A 741 -32.11 37.93 -9.78
N ASP A 742 -33.33 38.08 -10.28
CA ASP A 742 -33.71 37.81 -11.67
C ASP A 742 -32.70 38.40 -12.67
#